data_AF-A0A259SDY0-F1
#
_entry.id   AF-A0A259SDY0-F1
#
_cell.length_a   1.000
_cell.length_b   1.000
_cell.length_c   1.000
_cell.angle_alpha   90.00
_cell.angle_beta   90.00
_cell.angle_gamma   90.00
#
_symmetry.space_group_name_H-M   'P 1'
#
loop_
_entity.id
_entity.type
_entity.pdbx_description
1 polymer ?
#
loop_
_entity_poly.entity_id
_entity_poly.type
_entity_poly.pdbx_seq_one_letter_code
_entity_poly.pdbx_strand_id
1 'polypeptide(L)'
;MIVLPVFGLFLLGIFQGILLYRAKTTLDYAAFMAARSGAMNFARYRYNATGERIAKIVDSRSGHSKETLYLYDQQRHRQAKLDAAGHILRQYFWLGDKLVAVVDYPEGRKPLGNQEPDTFNKLNQYIGYLWGGSLVHTGSGRISYLLHNHLGAPIAATDAQAKVIWRAHYGPYGQQLDVADSLVKDHFSLSLRNPGQWQDKESGLYYNDHRYYDPATGRYLSPDPLGLAGGLNAYAYVAANPVSFFDPYGLLLMAFDGTGNGDPRIPIGSKQYTGVLPGGSPSNVWKFYDSYHNSNSDPRCYITGIGTTSKDMTSKGNMGNGDGFWQRVKLATTDLNNFISSKFYTSGSWINLDVVGFSRGAAEAREWVNEIASATQDGLYSVDQGKKSACINFRFEGLFDTVPHLGYMGGDNSSLNLGIPKQVHYAVQALALNENRGGMANFDAYSIMPGSKAANSTAPDATRIEQGFIGSHSDIGGGYGIPNNDKRTPNGDLSNVAFTWMYNQAKTAGVTELGKNDYDTVNSPILHDMVGTSPLWLPIYPTRTIYYVDENGKVKAQVREDKLNVNGINQKWSNQFITRNHGQICTTDEFGQQQCTYTDRPCPQTDNQIVGMVDMKSYEAWLKTIGVNITSSNPSPTSQMCTN
;
A
#
# COMPACT_ATOMS: atom_id res chain seq x y z
N MET A 1 0.11 -36.65 22.95
CA MET A 1 -1.36 -36.76 23.05
C MET A 1 -1.92 -35.38 22.74
N ILE A 2 -2.80 -35.32 21.73
CA ILE A 2 -3.65 -34.20 21.26
C ILE A 2 -2.99 -33.14 20.35
N VAL A 3 -3.38 -33.25 19.07
CA VAL A 3 -3.26 -32.34 17.93
C VAL A 3 -4.67 -31.80 17.61
N LEU A 4 -4.74 -30.63 16.97
CA LEU A 4 -5.82 -30.05 16.11
C LEU A 4 -6.63 -28.86 16.72
N PRO A 5 -7.24 -27.97 15.90
CA PRO A 5 -6.68 -27.15 14.79
C PRO A 5 -7.33 -25.74 14.68
N VAL A 6 -6.70 -24.74 14.02
CA VAL A 6 -7.43 -23.56 13.50
C VAL A 6 -6.85 -23.10 12.16
N PHE A 7 -7.14 -23.86 11.10
CA PHE A 7 -6.89 -23.51 9.70
C PHE A 7 -8.21 -23.69 8.95
N GLY A 8 -8.92 -22.60 8.71
CA GLY A 8 -10.18 -22.66 7.97
C GLY A 8 -10.89 -21.32 8.03
N LEU A 9 -10.64 -20.44 7.05
CA LEU A 9 -11.53 -19.35 6.60
C LEU A 9 -10.92 -18.45 5.50
N PHE A 10 -9.70 -18.71 5.00
CA PHE A 10 -8.99 -17.80 4.09
C PHE A 10 -9.27 -17.95 2.58
N LEU A 11 -10.19 -18.82 2.15
CA LEU A 11 -10.16 -19.35 0.78
C LEU A 11 -11.35 -19.01 -0.15
N LEU A 12 -12.23 -18.06 0.22
CA LEU A 12 -13.37 -17.69 -0.64
C LEU A 12 -13.09 -16.60 -1.70
N GLY A 13 -11.93 -15.93 -1.67
CA GLY A 13 -11.60 -14.85 -2.62
C GLY A 13 -10.96 -15.27 -3.94
N ILE A 14 -10.70 -16.56 -4.16
CA ILE A 14 -9.86 -17.04 -5.28
C ILE A 14 -10.65 -17.24 -6.59
N PHE A 15 -11.99 -17.17 -6.58
CA PHE A 15 -12.81 -17.74 -7.64
C PHE A 15 -13.38 -16.82 -8.73
N GLN A 16 -13.15 -15.49 -8.73
CA GLN A 16 -13.63 -14.63 -9.83
C GLN A 16 -12.63 -14.37 -10.97
N GLY A 17 -11.39 -14.88 -10.90
CA GLY A 17 -10.36 -14.60 -11.91
C GLY A 17 -10.18 -15.63 -13.04
N ILE A 18 -10.83 -16.80 -12.98
CA ILE A 18 -10.45 -17.95 -13.84
C ILE A 18 -11.35 -18.12 -15.08
N LEU A 19 -12.31 -17.23 -15.32
CA LEU A 19 -13.10 -17.23 -16.56
C LEU A 19 -13.22 -15.82 -17.12
N LEU A 20 -12.11 -15.30 -17.63
CA LEU A 20 -12.02 -14.43 -18.81
C LEU A 20 -10.53 -14.08 -18.99
N TYR A 21 -9.83 -14.80 -19.85
CA TYR A 21 -8.79 -14.30 -20.77
C TYR A 21 -8.15 -15.52 -21.44
N ARG A 22 -8.55 -15.80 -22.68
CA ARG A 22 -7.64 -16.48 -23.61
C ARG A 22 -6.37 -15.63 -23.66
N ALA A 23 -5.22 -16.25 -23.42
CA ALA A 23 -3.90 -15.65 -23.48
C ALA A 23 -3.76 -14.72 -24.70
N LYS A 24 -3.31 -13.47 -24.49
CA LYS A 24 -3.01 -12.54 -25.58
C LYS A 24 -1.55 -12.12 -25.69
N THR A 25 -0.64 -12.68 -24.89
CA THR A 25 0.80 -12.41 -25.02
C THR A 25 1.61 -13.70 -24.89
N THR A 26 1.81 -14.36 -26.03
CA THR A 26 2.96 -15.24 -26.22
C THR A 26 4.16 -14.31 -26.48
N LEU A 27 5.09 -14.21 -25.55
CA LEU A 27 6.37 -13.52 -25.80
C LEU A 27 7.34 -14.54 -26.39
N ASP A 28 7.44 -14.55 -27.71
CA ASP A 28 8.52 -15.25 -28.41
C ASP A 28 9.83 -14.46 -28.20
N TYR A 29 10.61 -14.84 -27.19
CA TYR A 29 12.01 -14.43 -27.05
C TYR A 29 12.89 -15.14 -28.10
N ALA A 30 12.47 -15.15 -29.37
CA ALA A 30 13.20 -15.80 -30.45
C ALA A 30 14.50 -15.06 -30.81
N ALA A 31 14.52 -13.73 -30.68
CA ALA A 31 15.63 -12.89 -31.16
C ALA A 31 16.91 -12.97 -30.29
N PHE A 32 16.79 -13.06 -28.96
CA PHE A 32 17.97 -13.10 -28.07
C PHE A 32 18.58 -14.51 -27.96
N MET A 33 17.75 -15.55 -28.07
CA MET A 33 18.17 -16.97 -28.06
C MET A 33 19.00 -17.33 -29.30
N ALA A 34 18.63 -16.79 -30.47
CA ALA A 34 19.36 -17.00 -31.71
C ALA A 34 20.76 -16.34 -31.70
N ALA A 35 20.93 -15.25 -30.94
CA ALA A 35 22.15 -14.44 -30.95
C ALA A 35 23.31 -15.04 -30.13
N ARG A 36 23.05 -15.95 -29.16
CA ARG A 36 24.09 -16.34 -28.18
C ARG A 36 24.72 -17.72 -28.37
N SER A 37 24.04 -18.72 -28.93
CA SER A 37 24.53 -20.11 -28.76
C SER A 37 24.99 -20.85 -30.02
N GLY A 38 24.61 -20.44 -31.23
CA GLY A 38 24.82 -21.30 -32.41
C GLY A 38 24.26 -22.73 -32.24
N ALA A 39 23.46 -22.97 -31.19
CA ALA A 39 22.97 -24.26 -30.75
C ALA A 39 21.45 -24.22 -30.73
N MET A 40 20.88 -24.80 -31.78
CA MET A 40 19.45 -24.90 -32.10
C MET A 40 18.62 -25.60 -30.99
N ASN A 41 18.24 -24.91 -29.92
CA ASN A 41 17.04 -25.25 -29.16
C ASN A 41 16.27 -23.96 -28.90
N PHE A 42 15.10 -23.81 -29.52
CA PHE A 42 14.25 -22.65 -29.31
C PHE A 42 13.42 -22.87 -28.05
N ALA A 43 13.26 -21.81 -27.24
CA ALA A 43 12.37 -21.86 -26.09
C ALA A 43 11.30 -20.78 -26.19
N ARG A 44 10.07 -21.18 -25.89
CA ARG A 44 8.89 -20.33 -25.87
C ARG A 44 8.30 -20.34 -24.47
N TYR A 45 7.89 -19.18 -24.00
CA TYR A 45 7.38 -18.99 -22.65
C TYR A 45 5.96 -18.44 -22.70
N ARG A 46 5.08 -18.93 -21.83
CA ARG A 46 3.73 -18.38 -21.65
C ARG A 46 3.59 -17.83 -20.25
N TYR A 47 2.93 -16.68 -20.18
CA TYR A 47 2.70 -15.93 -18.96
C TYR A 47 1.20 -15.76 -18.70
N ASN A 48 0.81 -15.66 -17.44
CA ASN A 48 -0.54 -15.26 -17.08
C ASN A 48 -0.68 -13.73 -17.05
N ALA A 49 -1.88 -13.24 -16.74
CA ALA A 49 -2.18 -11.80 -16.69
C ALA A 49 -1.40 -11.02 -15.61
N THR A 50 -0.83 -11.71 -14.61
CA THR A 50 0.00 -11.12 -13.55
C THR A 50 1.50 -11.23 -13.86
N GLY A 51 1.86 -11.61 -15.09
CA GLY A 51 3.25 -11.69 -15.56
C GLY A 51 4.03 -12.93 -15.08
N GLU A 52 3.39 -13.89 -14.43
CA GLU A 52 4.05 -15.13 -13.98
C GLU A 52 4.22 -16.10 -15.14
N ARG A 53 5.40 -16.69 -15.27
CA ARG A 53 5.64 -17.74 -16.26
C ARG A 53 4.93 -19.04 -15.89
N ILE A 54 3.81 -19.31 -16.54
CA ILE A 54 2.97 -20.52 -16.33
C ILE A 54 3.39 -21.70 -17.20
N ALA A 55 4.05 -21.48 -18.34
CA ALA A 55 4.56 -22.57 -19.16
C ALA A 55 5.88 -22.24 -19.85
N LYS A 56 6.66 -23.29 -20.10
CA LYS A 56 7.90 -23.29 -20.88
C LYS A 56 7.87 -24.42 -21.89
N ILE A 57 8.13 -24.11 -23.16
CA ILE A 57 8.20 -25.07 -24.26
C ILE A 57 9.61 -24.98 -24.83
N VAL A 58 10.34 -26.10 -24.83
CA VAL A 58 11.69 -26.17 -25.41
C VAL A 58 11.68 -27.11 -26.59
N ASP A 59 11.99 -26.61 -27.77
CA ASP A 59 12.06 -27.36 -29.02
C ASP A 59 13.44 -28.00 -29.16
N SER A 60 13.49 -29.31 -29.42
CA SER A 60 14.72 -30.04 -29.69
C SER A 60 15.11 -29.96 -31.16
N ARG A 61 16.41 -30.16 -31.45
CA ARG A 61 16.91 -30.37 -32.83
C ARG A 61 16.23 -31.52 -33.58
N SER A 62 15.67 -32.48 -32.86
CA SER A 62 14.94 -33.62 -33.44
C SER A 62 13.45 -33.33 -33.70
N GLY A 63 13.02 -32.07 -33.61
CA GLY A 63 11.65 -31.64 -33.91
C GLY A 63 10.63 -31.93 -32.80
N HIS A 64 11.07 -32.33 -31.61
CA HIS A 64 10.20 -32.63 -30.47
C HIS A 64 10.19 -31.46 -29.49
N SER A 65 9.00 -31.02 -29.07
CA SER A 65 8.83 -29.97 -28.07
C SER A 65 8.61 -30.57 -26.68
N LYS A 66 9.36 -30.11 -25.68
CA LYS A 66 9.12 -30.43 -24.27
C LYS A 66 8.44 -29.27 -23.58
N GLU A 67 7.18 -29.47 -23.22
CA GLU A 67 6.42 -28.52 -22.39
C GLU A 67 6.60 -28.82 -20.89
N THR A 68 6.74 -27.75 -20.11
CA THR A 68 6.81 -27.76 -18.65
C THR A 68 5.84 -26.70 -18.14
N LEU A 69 4.99 -27.09 -17.19
CA LEU A 69 4.04 -26.18 -16.53
C LEU A 69 4.52 -25.80 -15.14
N TYR A 70 4.11 -24.63 -14.67
CA TYR A 70 4.43 -24.10 -13.35
C TYR A 70 3.17 -23.65 -12.64
N LEU A 71 3.06 -23.98 -11.35
CA LEU A 71 1.99 -23.50 -10.46
C LEU A 71 2.60 -22.58 -9.40
N TYR A 72 1.88 -21.52 -9.06
CA TYR A 72 2.28 -20.52 -8.07
C TYR A 72 1.20 -20.37 -6.98
N ASP A 73 1.57 -19.89 -5.79
CA ASP A 73 0.62 -19.43 -4.78
C ASP A 73 0.30 -17.94 -4.97
N GLN A 74 -0.52 -17.36 -4.07
CA GLN A 74 -0.89 -15.95 -4.13
C GLN A 74 0.29 -15.00 -3.85
N GLN A 75 1.36 -15.50 -3.25
CA GLN A 75 2.59 -14.78 -2.96
C GLN A 75 3.64 -14.97 -4.07
N ARG A 76 3.24 -15.51 -5.24
CA ARG A 76 4.08 -15.79 -6.41
C ARG A 76 5.18 -16.83 -6.14
N HIS A 77 5.08 -17.63 -5.09
CA HIS A 77 5.99 -18.75 -4.87
C HIS A 77 5.60 -19.92 -5.76
N ARG A 78 6.57 -20.46 -6.50
CA ARG A 78 6.34 -21.67 -7.31
C ARG A 78 6.03 -22.85 -6.38
N GLN A 79 4.83 -23.41 -6.48
CA GLN A 79 4.36 -24.56 -5.69
C GLN A 79 4.70 -25.89 -6.35
N ALA A 80 4.62 -25.95 -7.69
CA ALA A 80 4.90 -27.17 -8.44
C ALA A 80 5.46 -26.92 -9.84
N LYS A 81 6.17 -27.93 -10.35
CA LYS A 81 6.59 -28.07 -11.74
C LYS A 81 5.96 -29.36 -12.29
N LEU A 82 5.38 -29.29 -13.48
CA LEU A 82 4.64 -30.39 -14.08
C LEU A 82 5.07 -30.67 -15.52
N ASP A 83 4.79 -31.88 -15.99
CA ASP A 83 4.87 -32.22 -17.41
C ASP A 83 3.65 -31.72 -18.20
N ALA A 84 3.65 -31.95 -19.51
CA ALA A 84 2.55 -31.57 -20.41
C ALA A 84 1.22 -32.31 -20.12
N ALA A 85 1.29 -33.51 -19.52
CA ALA A 85 0.11 -34.28 -19.14
C ALA A 85 -0.52 -33.77 -17.82
N GLY A 86 0.23 -32.97 -17.06
CA GLY A 86 -0.15 -32.45 -15.75
C GLY A 86 0.30 -33.34 -14.60
N HIS A 87 1.25 -34.24 -14.81
CA HIS A 87 1.89 -34.98 -13.72
C HIS A 87 2.90 -34.11 -13.00
N ILE A 88 2.91 -34.19 -11.68
CA ILE A 88 3.80 -33.41 -10.83
C ILE A 88 5.21 -34.00 -10.95
N LEU A 89 6.16 -33.19 -11.40
CA LEU A 89 7.58 -33.54 -11.49
C LEU A 89 8.36 -33.09 -10.26
N ARG A 90 7.98 -31.94 -9.69
CA ARG A 90 8.56 -31.41 -8.45
C ARG A 90 7.55 -30.58 -7.67
N GLN A 91 7.55 -30.73 -6.36
CA GLN A 91 6.89 -29.83 -5.41
C GLN A 91 7.93 -29.01 -4.64
N TYR A 92 7.54 -27.80 -4.26
CA TYR A 92 8.39 -26.83 -3.59
C TYR A 92 7.76 -26.47 -2.24
N PHE A 93 8.56 -26.49 -1.18
CA PHE A 93 8.13 -26.22 0.18
C PHE A 93 8.82 -24.97 0.69
N TRP A 94 8.02 -23.97 1.01
CA TRP A 94 8.46 -22.64 1.41
C TRP A 94 8.25 -22.42 2.91
N LEU A 95 9.16 -21.71 3.54
CA LEU A 95 9.02 -21.16 4.89
C LEU A 95 9.20 -19.64 4.79
N GLY A 96 8.07 -18.91 4.77
CA GLY A 96 8.07 -17.52 4.28
C GLY A 96 8.53 -17.48 2.82
N ASP A 97 9.44 -16.56 2.48
CA ASP A 97 10.00 -16.41 1.12
C ASP A 97 11.19 -17.34 0.83
N LYS A 98 11.52 -18.28 1.75
CA LYS A 98 12.67 -19.20 1.59
C LYS A 98 12.20 -20.60 1.19
N LEU A 99 12.71 -21.10 0.07
CA LEU A 99 12.48 -22.48 -0.36
C LEU A 99 13.29 -23.45 0.52
N VAL A 100 12.65 -24.10 1.50
CA VAL A 100 13.36 -24.95 2.46
C VAL A 100 13.51 -26.40 2.02
N ALA A 101 12.61 -26.88 1.17
CA ALA A 101 12.70 -28.23 0.63
C ALA A 101 12.02 -28.35 -0.73
N VAL A 102 12.37 -29.41 -1.46
CA VAL A 102 11.66 -29.84 -2.66
C VAL A 102 11.41 -31.34 -2.59
N VAL A 103 10.37 -31.79 -3.28
CA VAL A 103 10.11 -33.23 -3.47
C VAL A 103 10.04 -33.51 -4.96
N ASP A 104 10.94 -34.35 -5.45
CA ASP A 104 11.02 -34.77 -6.84
C ASP A 104 10.27 -36.08 -7.10
N TYR A 105 9.61 -36.14 -8.25
CA TYR A 105 8.91 -37.31 -8.77
C TYR A 105 9.43 -37.62 -10.18
N PRO A 106 10.51 -38.39 -10.32
CA PRO A 106 11.19 -38.61 -11.62
C PRO A 106 10.29 -39.21 -12.70
N GLU A 107 9.36 -40.08 -12.31
CA GLU A 107 8.41 -40.75 -13.21
C GLU A 107 7.14 -39.93 -13.44
N GLY A 108 7.02 -38.75 -12.82
CA GLY A 108 5.80 -37.97 -12.77
C GLY A 108 4.78 -38.59 -11.82
N ARG A 109 4.41 -37.85 -10.79
CA ARG A 109 3.30 -38.25 -9.92
C ARG A 109 2.00 -37.82 -10.57
N LYS A 110 1.16 -38.79 -10.94
CA LYS A 110 -0.24 -38.50 -11.24
C LYS A 110 -0.86 -37.80 -10.04
N PRO A 111 -1.61 -36.70 -10.23
CA PRO A 111 -2.57 -36.27 -9.23
C PRO A 111 -3.41 -37.50 -8.84
N LEU A 112 -3.71 -37.73 -7.55
CA LEU A 112 -4.31 -39.00 -7.06
C LEU A 112 -5.75 -39.20 -7.61
N GLY A 113 -5.92 -39.47 -8.89
CA GLY A 113 -7.23 -39.46 -9.54
C GLY A 113 -8.10 -40.62 -9.10
N ASN A 114 -9.41 -40.44 -9.20
CA ASN A 114 -10.30 -41.52 -9.60
C ASN A 114 -11.09 -41.05 -10.82
N GLN A 115 -10.73 -41.66 -11.96
CA GLN A 115 -11.39 -41.65 -13.27
C GLN A 115 -11.34 -40.32 -14.07
N GLU A 116 -11.03 -40.46 -15.36
CA GLU A 116 -10.76 -39.40 -16.35
C GLU A 116 -12.05 -38.72 -16.85
N PRO A 117 -12.18 -37.39 -16.69
CA PRO A 117 -12.79 -36.59 -17.76
C PRO A 117 -12.13 -35.20 -17.98
N ASP A 118 -12.29 -34.71 -19.21
CA ASP A 118 -12.06 -33.37 -19.82
C ASP A 118 -11.35 -32.28 -18.98
N THR A 119 -10.36 -31.65 -19.61
CA THR A 119 -9.60 -30.40 -19.33
C THR A 119 -10.13 -29.45 -18.26
N PHE A 120 -11.45 -29.23 -18.17
CA PHE A 120 -12.07 -28.37 -17.16
C PHE A 120 -12.14 -29.02 -15.75
N ASN A 121 -12.30 -30.35 -15.68
CA ASN A 121 -12.26 -31.12 -14.43
C ASN A 121 -10.83 -31.38 -13.92
N LYS A 122 -9.79 -31.24 -14.77
CA LYS A 122 -8.39 -31.23 -14.32
C LYS A 122 -8.12 -30.09 -13.33
N LEU A 123 -8.71 -28.91 -13.55
CA LEU A 123 -8.56 -27.78 -12.65
C LEU A 123 -9.28 -28.02 -11.31
N ASN A 124 -10.49 -28.59 -11.33
CA ASN A 124 -11.25 -28.93 -10.13
C ASN A 124 -10.62 -30.07 -9.30
N GLN A 125 -9.98 -31.06 -9.93
CA GLN A 125 -9.21 -32.08 -9.20
C GLN A 125 -7.93 -31.52 -8.57
N TYR A 126 -7.25 -30.59 -9.24
CA TYR A 126 -6.11 -29.87 -8.65
C TYR A 126 -6.51 -29.04 -7.43
N ILE A 127 -7.69 -28.43 -7.48
CA ILE A 127 -8.33 -27.78 -6.34
C ILE A 127 -8.65 -28.82 -5.26
N GLY A 128 -9.15 -30.01 -5.60
CA GLY A 128 -9.35 -31.11 -4.63
C GLY A 128 -8.10 -31.53 -3.83
N TYR A 129 -6.91 -31.54 -4.45
CA TYR A 129 -5.63 -31.87 -3.76
C TYR A 129 -5.09 -30.76 -2.86
N LEU A 130 -5.49 -29.52 -3.09
CA LEU A 130 -5.08 -28.37 -2.28
C LEU A 130 -5.92 -28.23 -0.99
N TRP A 131 -7.09 -28.87 -0.95
CA TRP A 131 -8.06 -28.71 0.14
C TRP A 131 -8.21 -29.93 1.07
N GLY A 132 -7.66 -31.09 0.71
CA GLY A 132 -7.58 -32.27 1.58
C GLY A 132 -6.23 -32.35 2.26
N GLY A 133 -6.14 -31.92 3.52
CA GLY A 133 -4.96 -31.96 4.39
C GLY A 133 -4.43 -33.37 4.72
N SER A 134 -4.13 -34.17 3.71
CA SER A 134 -3.47 -35.46 3.84
C SER A 134 -2.16 -35.42 3.05
N LEU A 135 -1.21 -34.64 3.58
CA LEU A 135 0.21 -34.76 3.27
C LEU A 135 0.73 -36.07 3.88
N VAL A 136 0.33 -37.19 3.29
CA VAL A 136 0.92 -38.49 3.61
C VAL A 136 1.89 -38.84 2.50
N HIS A 137 3.11 -39.10 2.95
CA HIS A 137 4.22 -39.69 2.23
C HIS A 137 3.82 -41.10 1.73
N THR A 138 2.98 -41.18 0.69
CA THR A 138 2.60 -42.44 0.04
C THR A 138 2.91 -42.34 -1.45
N GLY A 139 4.19 -42.39 -1.78
CA GLY A 139 4.69 -42.46 -3.15
C GLY A 139 6.21 -42.30 -3.19
N SER A 140 6.82 -42.80 -4.27
CA SER A 140 8.27 -42.83 -4.59
C SER A 140 9.00 -41.47 -4.67
N GLY A 141 8.44 -40.42 -4.07
CA GLY A 141 9.00 -39.06 -4.10
C GLY A 141 10.29 -38.93 -3.29
N ARG A 142 11.26 -38.20 -3.83
CA ARG A 142 12.56 -37.96 -3.20
C ARG A 142 12.59 -36.56 -2.60
N ILE A 143 12.64 -36.47 -1.28
CA ILE A 143 12.75 -35.18 -0.60
C ILE A 143 14.20 -34.69 -0.58
N SER A 144 14.39 -33.39 -0.76
CA SER A 144 15.69 -32.73 -0.62
C SER A 144 15.53 -31.43 0.16
N TYR A 145 16.32 -31.27 1.21
CA TYR A 145 16.36 -30.05 2.04
C TYR A 145 17.41 -29.09 1.50
N LEU A 146 17.10 -27.80 1.46
CA LEU A 146 17.98 -26.79 0.87
C LEU A 146 18.69 -25.96 1.94
N LEU A 147 20.00 -25.78 1.77
CA LEU A 147 20.83 -24.89 2.54
C LEU A 147 21.17 -23.67 1.68
N HIS A 148 21.13 -22.48 2.28
CA HIS A 148 21.29 -21.21 1.58
C HIS A 148 22.49 -20.42 2.10
N ASN A 149 23.06 -19.56 1.27
CA ASN A 149 24.06 -18.57 1.70
C ASN A 149 23.40 -17.34 2.37
N HIS A 150 24.23 -16.34 2.70
CA HIS A 150 23.80 -15.09 3.33
C HIS A 150 22.82 -14.26 2.48
N LEU A 151 22.85 -14.41 1.15
CA LEU A 151 21.90 -13.77 0.23
C LEU A 151 20.62 -14.58 0.04
N GLY A 152 20.49 -15.77 0.62
CA GLY A 152 19.35 -16.65 0.39
C GLY A 152 19.41 -17.45 -0.90
N ALA A 153 20.57 -17.51 -1.59
CA ALA A 153 20.78 -18.41 -2.72
C ALA A 153 21.07 -19.84 -2.22
N PRO A 154 20.44 -20.90 -2.79
CA PRO A 154 20.72 -22.27 -2.38
C PRO A 154 22.16 -22.67 -2.73
N ILE A 155 22.95 -23.08 -1.74
CA ILE A 155 24.36 -23.51 -1.92
C ILE A 155 24.54 -25.00 -1.76
N ALA A 156 23.62 -25.69 -1.09
CA ALA A 156 23.64 -27.15 -0.99
C ALA A 156 22.23 -27.73 -0.84
N ALA A 157 22.09 -29.01 -1.18
CA ALA A 157 20.90 -29.78 -0.87
C ALA A 157 21.30 -31.10 -0.19
N THR A 158 20.49 -31.56 0.76
CA THR A 158 20.67 -32.86 1.42
C THR A 158 19.48 -33.77 1.20
N ASP A 159 19.71 -35.07 1.17
CA ASP A 159 18.64 -36.07 1.25
C ASP A 159 18.04 -36.15 2.67
N ALA A 160 17.09 -37.07 2.86
CA ALA A 160 16.45 -37.31 4.16
C ALA A 160 17.41 -37.83 5.24
N GLN A 161 18.59 -38.31 4.87
CA GLN A 161 19.65 -38.77 5.77
C GLN A 161 20.71 -37.68 6.02
N ALA A 162 20.41 -36.42 5.65
CA ALA A 162 21.29 -35.27 5.76
C ALA A 162 22.60 -35.38 4.95
N LYS A 163 22.68 -36.29 3.98
CA LYS A 163 23.82 -36.41 3.08
C LYS A 163 23.71 -35.40 1.96
N VAL A 164 24.78 -34.66 1.69
CA VAL A 164 24.82 -33.67 0.60
C VAL A 164 24.72 -34.36 -0.76
N ILE A 165 23.68 -34.02 -1.52
CA ILE A 165 23.37 -34.55 -2.87
C ILE A 165 23.54 -33.50 -3.98
N TRP A 166 23.76 -32.25 -3.59
CA TRP A 166 24.02 -31.15 -4.52
C TRP A 166 24.74 -30.02 -3.80
N ARG A 167 25.65 -29.36 -4.52
CA ARG A 167 26.36 -28.17 -4.05
C ARG A 167 26.65 -27.25 -5.23
N ALA A 168 26.52 -25.95 -5.01
CA ALA A 168 26.82 -24.93 -5.99
C ALA A 168 27.71 -23.83 -5.39
N HIS A 169 28.67 -23.36 -6.20
CA HIS A 169 29.39 -22.12 -5.94
C HIS A 169 28.93 -21.07 -6.94
N TYR A 170 28.80 -19.84 -6.47
CA TYR A 170 28.37 -18.71 -7.29
C TYR A 170 29.47 -17.66 -7.37
N GLY A 171 29.64 -17.08 -8.55
CA GLY A 171 30.39 -15.87 -8.75
C GLY A 171 29.63 -14.67 -8.20
N PRO A 172 30.27 -13.48 -8.14
CA PRO A 172 29.68 -12.29 -7.55
C PRO A 172 28.29 -11.96 -8.10
N TYR A 173 28.09 -12.09 -9.40
CA TYR A 173 26.85 -11.80 -10.12
C TYR A 173 25.85 -12.99 -10.14
N GLY A 174 25.99 -13.95 -9.24
CA GLY A 174 25.08 -15.10 -9.12
C GLY A 174 25.29 -16.18 -10.19
N GLN A 175 26.26 -16.01 -11.10
CA GLN A 175 26.63 -17.06 -12.06
C GLN A 175 27.10 -18.29 -11.30
N GLN A 176 26.46 -19.44 -11.53
CA GLN A 176 26.95 -20.71 -11.01
C GLN A 176 28.30 -21.05 -11.68
N LEU A 177 29.38 -21.11 -10.89
CA LEU A 177 30.74 -21.35 -11.37
C LEU A 177 31.05 -22.85 -11.43
N ASP A 178 30.84 -23.55 -10.33
CA ASP A 178 31.08 -24.99 -10.23
C ASP A 178 29.88 -25.69 -9.59
N VAL A 179 29.49 -26.81 -10.19
CA VAL A 179 28.78 -27.89 -9.50
C VAL A 179 29.86 -28.89 -9.12
N ALA A 180 29.92 -29.31 -7.86
CA ALA A 180 30.75 -30.46 -7.53
C ALA A 180 30.12 -31.70 -8.19
N ASP A 181 30.52 -32.01 -9.44
CA ASP A 181 29.99 -33.12 -10.24
C ASP A 181 30.13 -34.47 -9.53
N SER A 182 31.11 -34.59 -8.62
CA SER A 182 31.32 -35.75 -7.75
C SER A 182 30.22 -35.96 -6.69
N LEU A 183 29.34 -34.98 -6.47
CA LEU A 183 28.25 -35.00 -5.48
C LEU A 183 26.85 -35.10 -6.10
N VAL A 184 26.69 -35.06 -7.44
CA VAL A 184 25.40 -35.21 -8.12
C VAL A 184 24.98 -36.68 -8.09
N LYS A 185 24.67 -37.19 -6.90
CA LYS A 185 23.99 -38.46 -6.72
C LYS A 185 22.51 -38.26 -7.04
N ASP A 186 21.88 -39.27 -7.63
CA ASP A 186 20.44 -39.29 -7.91
C ASP A 186 19.90 -38.22 -8.89
N HIS A 187 20.76 -37.62 -9.71
CA HIS A 187 20.40 -36.64 -10.76
C HIS A 187 19.65 -35.38 -10.26
N PHE A 188 19.86 -34.99 -8.99
CA PHE A 188 19.25 -33.78 -8.45
C PHE A 188 19.79 -32.53 -9.17
N SER A 189 18.89 -31.66 -9.63
CA SER A 189 19.25 -30.34 -10.13
C SER A 189 18.29 -29.28 -9.62
N LEU A 190 18.83 -28.10 -9.31
CA LEU A 190 18.04 -26.95 -8.87
C LEU A 190 18.28 -25.78 -9.81
N SER A 191 17.20 -25.23 -10.34
CA SER A 191 17.23 -24.03 -11.21
C SER A 191 17.22 -22.73 -10.43
N LEU A 192 16.89 -22.73 -9.13
CA LEU A 192 16.88 -21.53 -8.30
C LEU A 192 18.32 -21.03 -8.06
N ARG A 193 18.55 -19.73 -8.23
CA ARG A 193 19.85 -19.05 -8.07
C ARG A 193 19.75 -18.08 -6.89
N ASN A 194 20.13 -16.81 -7.04
CA ASN A 194 19.79 -15.79 -6.05
C ASN A 194 18.26 -15.71 -5.87
N PRO A 195 17.75 -15.15 -4.76
CA PRO A 195 16.31 -15.05 -4.54
C PRO A 195 15.58 -14.47 -5.75
N GLY A 196 14.45 -15.08 -6.13
CA GLY A 196 13.66 -14.71 -7.31
C GLY A 196 14.17 -15.27 -8.65
N GLN A 197 15.45 -15.67 -8.74
CA GLN A 197 16.08 -16.03 -10.01
C GLN A 197 15.98 -17.53 -10.35
N TRP A 198 15.35 -17.83 -11.48
CA TRP A 198 15.26 -19.19 -12.02
C TRP A 198 16.06 -19.35 -13.30
N GLN A 199 17.15 -20.12 -13.26
CA GLN A 199 17.95 -20.41 -14.44
C GLN A 199 17.17 -21.23 -15.48
N ASP A 200 17.18 -20.71 -16.70
CA ASP A 200 16.85 -21.41 -17.92
C ASP A 200 18.12 -21.99 -18.54
N LYS A 201 18.26 -23.31 -18.49
CA LYS A 201 19.47 -24.01 -18.97
C LYS A 201 19.70 -23.82 -20.46
N GLU A 202 18.62 -23.71 -21.23
CA GLU A 202 18.65 -23.54 -22.68
C GLU A 202 19.25 -22.20 -23.13
N SER A 203 19.13 -21.15 -22.30
CA SER A 203 19.55 -19.79 -22.62
C SER A 203 20.77 -19.34 -21.81
N GLY A 204 20.99 -19.97 -20.66
CA GLY A 204 21.92 -19.50 -19.63
C GLY A 204 21.41 -18.31 -18.83
N LEU A 205 20.26 -17.73 -19.20
CA LEU A 205 19.66 -16.57 -18.55
C LEU A 205 18.85 -16.97 -17.33
N TYR A 206 18.68 -16.03 -16.40
CA TYR A 206 17.87 -16.22 -15.21
C TYR A 206 16.58 -15.44 -15.35
N TYR A 207 15.45 -16.15 -15.28
CA TYR A 207 14.13 -15.55 -15.17
C TYR A 207 13.99 -14.97 -13.76
N ASN A 208 14.00 -13.63 -13.65
CA ASN A 208 13.85 -12.88 -12.40
C ASN A 208 12.53 -12.12 -12.41
N ASP A 209 11.44 -12.89 -12.38
CA ASP A 209 10.03 -12.47 -12.45
C ASP A 209 9.70 -11.49 -13.60
N HIS A 210 9.97 -10.20 -13.43
CA HIS A 210 9.69 -9.15 -14.40
C HIS A 210 10.76 -8.98 -15.47
N ARG A 211 11.99 -9.45 -15.23
CA ARG A 211 13.12 -9.25 -16.15
C ARG A 211 13.95 -10.52 -16.33
N TYR A 212 14.57 -10.63 -17.50
CA TYR A 212 15.63 -11.60 -17.72
C TYR A 212 16.98 -11.01 -17.34
N TYR A 213 17.68 -11.74 -16.47
CA TYR A 213 19.00 -11.40 -15.99
C TYR A 213 20.06 -12.24 -16.69
N ASP A 214 21.11 -11.60 -17.19
CA ASP A 214 22.28 -12.27 -17.74
C ASP A 214 23.41 -12.31 -16.70
N PRO A 215 23.68 -13.47 -16.08
CA PRO A 215 24.71 -13.58 -15.06
C PRO A 215 26.13 -13.42 -15.60
N ALA A 216 26.35 -13.60 -16.90
CA ALA A 216 27.68 -13.47 -17.51
C ALA A 216 28.07 -12.00 -17.74
N THR A 217 27.09 -11.11 -17.92
CA THR A 217 27.31 -9.65 -18.03
C THR A 217 26.96 -8.90 -16.76
N GLY A 218 26.27 -9.56 -15.80
CA GLY A 218 25.88 -8.95 -14.53
C GLY A 218 24.76 -7.93 -14.66
N ARG A 219 23.90 -8.05 -15.69
CA ARG A 219 22.92 -7.01 -16.06
C ARG A 219 21.59 -7.61 -16.50
N TYR A 220 20.55 -6.78 -16.48
CA TYR A 220 19.27 -7.12 -17.08
C TYR A 220 19.32 -6.96 -18.60
N LEU A 221 18.52 -7.73 -19.33
CA LEU A 221 18.41 -7.65 -20.79
C LEU A 221 17.43 -6.57 -21.26
N SER A 222 16.59 -6.07 -20.36
CA SER A 222 15.67 -4.97 -20.61
C SER A 222 15.96 -3.82 -19.64
N PRO A 223 15.68 -2.57 -20.05
CA PRO A 223 15.68 -1.44 -19.12
C PRO A 223 14.80 -1.74 -17.91
N ASP A 224 15.13 -1.10 -16.80
CA ASP A 224 14.32 -1.10 -15.60
C ASP A 224 12.92 -0.55 -15.92
N PRO A 225 11.83 -1.27 -15.60
CA PRO A 225 10.48 -0.73 -15.70
C PRO A 225 10.30 0.57 -14.91
N LEU A 226 11.13 0.83 -13.90
CA LEU A 226 11.20 2.08 -13.13
C LEU A 226 11.96 3.20 -13.87
N GLY A 227 12.55 2.94 -15.03
CA GLY A 227 13.34 3.90 -15.80
C GLY A 227 14.62 4.33 -15.07
N LEU A 228 14.96 5.63 -15.13
CA LEU A 228 16.15 6.17 -14.46
C LEU A 228 16.02 6.23 -12.92
N ALA A 229 14.84 5.95 -12.37
CA ALA A 229 14.62 5.89 -10.93
C ALA A 229 15.33 4.68 -10.27
N GLY A 230 15.62 3.62 -11.03
CA GLY A 230 16.48 2.50 -10.59
C GLY A 230 17.98 2.80 -10.67
N GLY A 231 18.36 4.05 -10.99
CA GLY A 231 19.72 4.52 -11.21
C GLY A 231 19.99 4.92 -12.66
N LEU A 232 21.06 5.70 -12.87
CA LEU A 232 21.45 6.20 -14.21
C LEU A 232 21.67 5.10 -15.24
N ASN A 233 21.95 3.88 -14.78
CA ASN A 233 22.08 2.71 -15.61
C ASN A 233 20.84 1.82 -15.46
N ALA A 234 19.84 2.02 -16.32
CA ALA A 234 18.58 1.27 -16.33
C ALA A 234 18.76 -0.26 -16.53
N TYR A 235 19.96 -0.75 -16.85
CA TYR A 235 20.23 -2.18 -17.01
C TYR A 235 21.04 -2.77 -15.85
N ALA A 236 21.44 -1.94 -14.88
CA ALA A 236 22.26 -2.38 -13.76
C ALA A 236 21.50 -3.37 -12.88
N TYR A 237 22.16 -4.46 -12.51
CA TYR A 237 21.69 -5.31 -11.44
C TYR A 237 22.28 -4.80 -10.13
N VAL A 238 21.41 -4.45 -9.18
CA VAL A 238 21.73 -4.11 -7.78
C VAL A 238 22.89 -3.11 -7.62
N ALA A 239 22.82 -2.03 -8.39
CA ALA A 239 23.83 -0.95 -8.41
C ALA A 239 25.27 -1.45 -8.62
N ALA A 240 25.44 -2.58 -9.34
CA ALA A 240 26.71 -3.26 -9.57
C ALA A 240 27.40 -3.81 -8.31
N ASN A 241 26.70 -4.00 -7.19
CA ASN A 241 27.22 -4.66 -5.99
C ASN A 241 26.40 -5.91 -5.58
N PRO A 242 26.49 -7.01 -6.33
CA PRO A 242 25.70 -8.23 -6.13
C PRO A 242 26.19 -9.15 -5.01
N VAL A 243 27.32 -8.83 -4.37
CA VAL A 243 27.82 -9.57 -3.20
C VAL A 243 27.09 -9.13 -1.93
N SER A 244 26.65 -7.87 -1.91
CA SER A 244 25.91 -7.26 -0.79
C SER A 244 24.42 -7.16 -1.07
N PHE A 245 24.01 -6.92 -2.32
CA PHE A 245 22.61 -6.62 -2.62
C PHE A 245 21.98 -7.74 -3.43
N PHE A 246 20.70 -7.95 -3.18
CA PHE A 246 19.81 -8.70 -4.05
C PHE A 246 18.49 -7.93 -4.13
N ASP A 247 17.86 -7.97 -5.29
CA ASP A 247 16.61 -7.29 -5.57
C ASP A 247 15.52 -8.36 -5.76
N PRO A 248 14.76 -8.69 -4.70
CA PRO A 248 13.66 -9.63 -4.83
C PRO A 248 12.44 -8.99 -5.49
N TYR A 249 12.12 -7.69 -5.23
CA TYR A 249 10.94 -6.97 -5.79
C TYR A 249 11.00 -5.40 -5.80
N GLY A 250 11.49 -4.70 -4.76
CA GLY A 250 11.92 -3.27 -4.84
C GLY A 250 11.23 -2.06 -4.09
N LEU A 251 10.07 -2.10 -3.36
CA LEU A 251 9.31 -0.86 -2.90
C LEU A 251 8.51 -1.01 -1.53
N LEU A 252 8.11 0.06 -0.76
CA LEU A 252 7.26 0.04 0.51
C LEU A 252 6.38 1.32 0.82
N LEU A 253 5.08 1.17 1.17
CA LEU A 253 4.14 2.26 1.64
C LEU A 253 3.64 2.08 3.09
N MET A 254 3.46 3.18 3.84
CA MET A 254 2.79 3.23 5.16
C MET A 254 1.55 4.16 5.16
N ALA A 255 0.35 3.65 5.44
CA ALA A 255 -0.91 4.40 5.42
C ALA A 255 -1.61 4.39 6.79
N PHE A 256 -1.92 5.56 7.36
CA PHE A 256 -2.51 5.75 8.69
C PHE A 256 -3.91 6.39 8.60
N ASP A 257 -4.96 5.59 8.74
CA ASP A 257 -6.33 6.12 8.82
C ASP A 257 -6.59 6.64 10.24
N GLY A 258 -7.08 7.86 10.40
CA GLY A 258 -7.45 8.40 11.72
C GLY A 258 -8.88 8.13 12.15
N THR A 259 -9.66 7.45 11.30
CA THR A 259 -11.10 7.27 11.44
C THR A 259 -11.51 5.79 11.44
N GLY A 260 -12.80 5.54 11.68
CA GLY A 260 -13.41 4.22 11.52
C GLY A 260 -13.82 3.88 10.08
N ASN A 261 -13.48 4.71 9.09
CA ASN A 261 -13.98 4.65 7.71
C ASN A 261 -12.99 4.00 6.73
N GLY A 262 -12.46 2.84 7.13
CA GLY A 262 -11.50 2.05 6.35
C GLY A 262 -12.13 1.27 5.19
N ASP A 263 -11.49 0.16 4.80
CA ASP A 263 -11.84 -0.57 3.57
C ASP A 263 -13.35 -0.93 3.45
N PRO A 264 -14.08 -0.36 2.47
CA PRO A 264 -15.51 -0.61 2.27
C PRO A 264 -15.81 -2.04 1.79
N ARG A 265 -14.79 -2.82 1.43
CA ARG A 265 -14.89 -4.23 1.00
C ARG A 265 -14.85 -5.20 2.17
N ILE A 266 -14.54 -4.75 3.40
CA ILE A 266 -14.53 -5.60 4.59
C ILE A 266 -15.99 -5.88 5.03
N PRO A 267 -16.42 -7.16 5.11
CA PRO A 267 -17.76 -7.49 5.58
C PRO A 267 -17.96 -7.12 7.06
N ILE A 268 -19.18 -6.63 7.37
CA ILE A 268 -19.62 -6.36 8.76
C ILE A 268 -19.40 -7.63 9.60
N GLY A 269 -18.64 -7.51 10.70
CA GLY A 269 -18.39 -8.62 11.63
C GLY A 269 -17.27 -9.58 11.23
N SER A 270 -16.40 -9.22 10.27
CA SER A 270 -15.20 -10.02 9.99
C SER A 270 -14.31 -10.14 11.24
N LYS A 271 -13.77 -11.34 11.51
CA LYS A 271 -12.85 -11.56 12.65
C LYS A 271 -11.51 -10.83 12.51
N GLN A 272 -11.17 -10.38 11.30
CA GLN A 272 -9.87 -9.78 10.99
C GLN A 272 -9.85 -8.26 11.22
N TYR A 273 -11.02 -7.60 11.17
CA TYR A 273 -11.17 -6.17 11.42
C TYR A 273 -12.52 -5.90 12.09
N THR A 274 -12.52 -5.27 13.27
CA THR A 274 -13.75 -4.97 14.02
C THR A 274 -13.86 -3.47 14.31
N GLY A 275 -15.07 -2.90 14.17
CA GLY A 275 -15.32 -1.47 14.44
C GLY A 275 -15.25 -0.53 13.23
N VAL A 276 -15.02 -1.04 12.01
CA VAL A 276 -15.23 -0.26 10.77
C VAL A 276 -16.71 0.06 10.64
N LEU A 277 -17.06 1.33 10.46
CA LEU A 277 -18.45 1.77 10.35
C LEU A 277 -19.07 1.22 9.05
N PRO A 278 -20.17 0.46 9.11
CA PRO A 278 -20.88 0.03 7.91
C PRO A 278 -21.39 1.24 7.11
N GLY A 279 -21.20 1.25 5.80
CA GLY A 279 -21.81 2.25 4.90
C GLY A 279 -21.09 3.59 4.78
N GLY A 280 -19.90 3.75 5.38
CA GLY A 280 -19.09 4.97 5.24
C GLY A 280 -18.47 5.12 3.84
N SER A 281 -18.33 6.37 3.38
CA SER A 281 -17.42 6.71 2.28
C SER A 281 -16.00 6.31 2.66
N PRO A 282 -15.20 5.69 1.77
CA PRO A 282 -13.81 5.39 2.09
C PRO A 282 -13.05 6.68 2.42
N SER A 283 -12.18 6.63 3.43
CA SER A 283 -11.24 7.71 3.71
C SER A 283 -10.30 7.93 2.51
N ASN A 284 -9.79 9.14 2.34
CA ASN A 284 -8.81 9.45 1.32
C ASN A 284 -7.47 8.73 1.55
N VAL A 285 -7.17 8.34 2.79
CA VAL A 285 -6.05 7.43 3.10
C VAL A 285 -6.30 6.06 2.51
N TRP A 286 -7.52 5.52 2.67
CA TRP A 286 -7.88 4.26 2.02
C TRP A 286 -7.84 4.37 0.51
N LYS A 287 -8.41 5.44 -0.09
CA LYS A 287 -8.35 5.66 -1.53
C LYS A 287 -6.90 5.72 -2.03
N PHE A 288 -6.00 6.33 -1.25
CA PHE A 288 -4.58 6.41 -1.60
C PHE A 288 -3.92 5.04 -1.52
N TYR A 289 -4.14 4.33 -0.41
CA TYR A 289 -3.72 2.94 -0.23
C TYR A 289 -4.22 2.05 -1.38
N ASP A 290 -5.51 2.15 -1.74
CA ASP A 290 -6.14 1.42 -2.83
C ASP A 290 -5.76 1.92 -4.23
N SER A 291 -5.19 3.12 -4.37
CA SER A 291 -4.61 3.59 -5.64
C SER A 291 -3.15 3.20 -5.79
N TYR A 292 -2.48 2.85 -4.69
CA TYR A 292 -1.08 2.43 -4.65
C TYR A 292 -0.94 0.98 -5.14
N HIS A 293 -1.23 0.73 -6.41
CA HIS A 293 -1.16 -0.60 -7.02
C HIS A 293 -0.20 -0.63 -8.20
N ASN A 294 0.90 -1.36 -8.05
CA ASN A 294 1.56 -2.04 -9.16
C ASN A 294 1.84 -3.51 -8.79
N SER A 295 0.84 -4.37 -9.03
CA SER A 295 0.79 -5.81 -8.67
C SER A 295 0.54 -6.12 -7.19
N ASN A 296 -0.19 -7.22 -6.94
CA ASN A 296 -0.63 -7.68 -5.62
C ASN A 296 0.50 -8.19 -4.70
N SER A 297 1.74 -7.71 -4.87
CA SER A 297 2.94 -8.16 -4.17
C SER A 297 3.79 -7.03 -3.55
N ASP A 298 3.39 -5.76 -3.68
CA ASP A 298 4.07 -4.67 -2.99
C ASP A 298 3.67 -4.62 -1.51
N PRO A 299 4.63 -4.54 -0.57
CA PRO A 299 4.32 -4.37 0.84
C PRO A 299 3.73 -2.98 1.03
N ARG A 300 2.48 -2.94 1.49
CA ARG A 300 1.79 -1.73 1.91
C ARG A 300 1.20 -2.01 3.27
N CYS A 301 1.47 -1.15 4.23
CA CYS A 301 0.92 -1.25 5.57
C CYS A 301 -0.27 -0.32 5.69
N TYR A 302 -1.41 -0.86 6.15
CA TYR A 302 -2.59 -0.08 6.46
C TYR A 302 -2.87 -0.14 7.96
N ILE A 303 -2.71 0.99 8.63
CA ILE A 303 -3.00 1.18 10.04
C ILE A 303 -4.42 1.76 10.14
N THR A 304 -5.33 0.99 10.74
CA THR A 304 -6.74 1.38 10.88
C THR A 304 -6.90 2.40 12.01
N GLY A 305 -7.86 3.32 11.92
CA GLY A 305 -7.97 4.41 12.91
C GLY A 305 -8.51 4.01 14.27
N ILE A 306 -8.32 4.91 15.25
CA ILE A 306 -8.77 4.73 16.63
C ILE A 306 -10.27 4.41 16.67
N GLY A 307 -10.65 3.43 17.50
CA GLY A 307 -12.01 2.87 17.55
C GLY A 307 -12.18 1.58 16.74
N THR A 308 -11.16 1.17 15.98
CA THR A 308 -11.12 -0.09 15.20
C THR A 308 -10.04 -1.05 15.71
N THR A 309 -10.10 -2.33 15.34
CA THR A 309 -8.97 -3.27 15.47
C THR A 309 -8.46 -3.73 14.12
N SER A 310 -7.15 -3.84 13.95
CA SER A 310 -6.48 -4.60 12.89
C SER A 310 -5.88 -5.92 13.44
N LYS A 311 -5.22 -6.70 12.57
CA LYS A 311 -4.46 -7.89 12.97
C LYS A 311 -3.32 -7.46 13.91
N ASP A 312 -3.18 -8.17 15.03
CA ASP A 312 -2.15 -7.96 16.07
C ASP A 312 -2.37 -6.75 17.03
N MET A 313 -3.54 -6.11 16.98
CA MET A 313 -3.97 -5.15 18.01
C MET A 313 -4.66 -5.83 19.20
N THR A 314 -4.40 -5.32 20.42
CA THR A 314 -4.97 -5.87 21.67
C THR A 314 -6.29 -5.23 22.09
N SER A 315 -6.61 -4.03 21.60
CA SER A 315 -7.90 -3.36 21.83
C SER A 315 -8.26 -2.42 20.68
N LYS A 316 -9.53 -1.99 20.60
CA LYS A 316 -9.99 -0.99 19.60
C LYS A 316 -9.46 0.41 19.87
N GLY A 317 -9.12 0.70 21.12
CA GLY A 317 -8.97 2.06 21.60
C GLY A 317 -10.32 2.79 21.72
N ASN A 318 -10.30 4.04 22.18
CA ASN A 318 -11.49 4.85 22.40
C ASN A 318 -11.37 6.20 21.65
N MET A 319 -12.32 6.44 20.76
CA MET A 319 -12.37 7.64 19.92
C MET A 319 -12.58 8.94 20.69
N GLY A 320 -13.12 8.91 21.90
CA GLY A 320 -13.38 10.09 22.72
C GLY A 320 -12.15 10.66 23.40
N ASN A 321 -11.13 9.84 23.65
CA ASN A 321 -9.90 10.24 24.35
C ASN A 321 -8.61 9.81 23.62
N GLY A 322 -8.71 9.27 22.40
CA GLY A 322 -7.54 8.86 21.62
C GLY A 322 -6.82 7.61 22.13
N ASP A 323 -7.42 6.85 23.05
CA ASP A 323 -6.84 5.59 23.53
C ASP A 323 -6.55 4.65 22.33
N GLY A 324 -5.41 3.97 22.36
CA GLY A 324 -4.92 3.14 21.25
C GLY A 324 -4.04 3.85 20.21
N PHE A 325 -3.76 5.16 20.35
CA PHE A 325 -2.82 5.90 19.48
C PHE A 325 -1.42 5.28 19.46
N TRP A 326 -0.79 5.16 20.62
CA TRP A 326 0.58 4.62 20.74
C TRP A 326 0.69 3.15 20.31
N GLN A 327 -0.39 2.39 20.41
CA GLN A 327 -0.44 1.01 19.90
C GLN A 327 -0.31 0.98 18.37
N ARG A 328 -0.91 1.95 17.67
CA ARG A 328 -0.86 2.07 16.21
C ARG A 328 0.51 2.54 15.71
N VAL A 329 1.09 3.53 16.37
CA VAL A 329 2.48 3.96 16.13
C VAL A 329 3.44 2.77 16.30
N LYS A 330 3.29 2.01 17.40
CA LYS A 330 4.09 0.80 17.64
C LYS A 330 3.85 -0.30 16.61
N LEU A 331 2.61 -0.47 16.13
CA LEU A 331 2.29 -1.44 15.09
C LEU A 331 3.00 -1.09 13.78
N ALA A 332 2.97 0.18 13.36
CA ALA A 332 3.70 0.65 12.18
C ALA A 332 5.21 0.42 12.29
N THR A 333 5.81 0.69 13.45
CA THR A 333 7.23 0.37 13.72
C THR A 333 7.49 -1.13 13.67
N THR A 334 6.57 -1.95 14.20
CA THR A 334 6.67 -3.41 14.14
C THR A 334 6.61 -3.92 12.71
N ASP A 335 5.72 -3.36 11.89
CA ASP A 335 5.59 -3.72 10.48
C ASP A 335 6.83 -3.34 9.67
N LEU A 336 7.38 -2.14 9.86
CA LEU A 336 8.65 -1.73 9.23
C LEU A 336 9.80 -2.64 9.68
N ASN A 337 9.90 -2.94 10.98
CA ASN A 337 10.93 -3.83 11.50
C ASN A 337 10.79 -5.24 10.95
N ASN A 338 9.58 -5.78 10.87
CA ASN A 338 9.30 -7.09 10.28
C ASN A 338 9.63 -7.09 8.78
N PHE A 339 9.33 -6.00 8.07
CA PHE A 339 9.69 -5.83 6.68
C PHE A 339 11.21 -5.84 6.49
N ILE A 340 11.95 -5.03 7.27
CA ILE A 340 13.42 -5.01 7.25
C ILE A 340 14.00 -6.36 7.68
N SER A 341 13.37 -7.05 8.63
CA SER A 341 13.83 -8.33 9.15
C SER A 341 13.51 -9.53 8.27
N SER A 342 12.45 -9.46 7.45
CA SER A 342 12.06 -10.51 6.51
C SER A 342 12.82 -10.42 5.18
N LYS A 343 13.34 -9.25 4.84
CA LYS A 343 14.22 -9.01 3.69
C LYS A 343 15.69 -8.99 4.16
N PHE A 344 16.66 -9.34 3.30
CA PHE A 344 18.09 -9.21 3.67
C PHE A 344 18.64 -7.87 3.20
N TYR A 345 18.19 -6.77 3.82
CA TYR A 345 18.86 -5.49 3.60
C TYR A 345 20.30 -5.61 4.10
N THR A 346 21.27 -5.38 3.22
CA THR A 346 22.64 -5.15 3.68
C THR A 346 22.76 -3.73 4.19
N SER A 347 23.72 -3.51 5.09
CA SER A 347 24.08 -2.17 5.53
C SER A 347 24.31 -1.28 4.30
N GLY A 348 23.48 -0.25 4.12
CA GLY A 348 23.52 0.66 2.96
C GLY A 348 22.40 0.53 1.91
N SER A 349 21.52 -0.47 1.97
CA SER A 349 20.37 -0.58 1.03
C SER A 349 19.30 0.48 1.28
N TRP A 350 18.93 1.28 0.29
CA TRP A 350 17.87 2.29 0.43
C TRP A 350 16.46 1.71 0.28
N ILE A 351 15.57 2.11 1.18
CA ILE A 351 14.12 1.89 1.14
C ILE A 351 13.46 3.24 0.97
N ASN A 352 12.66 3.41 -0.09
CA ASN A 352 11.74 4.54 -0.17
C ASN A 352 10.55 4.27 0.74
N LEU A 353 10.34 5.15 1.72
CA LEU A 353 9.15 5.19 2.55
C LEU A 353 8.25 6.33 2.08
N ASP A 354 7.06 5.96 1.65
CA ASP A 354 5.96 6.90 1.49
C ASP A 354 5.01 6.75 2.65
N VAL A 355 4.54 7.88 3.17
CA VAL A 355 3.66 7.95 4.33
C VAL A 355 2.44 8.77 3.96
N VAL A 356 1.24 8.25 4.26
CA VAL A 356 0.01 9.02 4.16
C VAL A 356 -0.82 8.90 5.42
N GLY A 357 -1.47 9.99 5.82
CA GLY A 357 -2.29 9.99 7.03
C GLY A 357 -3.47 10.95 6.95
N PHE A 358 -4.53 10.68 7.72
CA PHE A 358 -5.67 11.57 7.89
C PHE A 358 -6.01 11.74 9.37
N SER A 359 -6.33 12.95 9.82
CA SER A 359 -6.85 13.20 11.17
C SER A 359 -5.87 12.76 12.25
N ARG A 360 -6.32 11.90 13.18
CA ARG A 360 -5.45 11.27 14.18
C ARG A 360 -4.40 10.39 13.54
N GLY A 361 -4.71 9.73 12.43
CA GLY A 361 -3.75 8.95 11.65
C GLY A 361 -2.67 9.82 11.02
N ALA A 362 -2.97 11.07 10.66
CA ALA A 362 -1.94 12.03 10.25
C ALA A 362 -1.03 12.43 11.43
N ALA A 363 -1.57 12.49 12.65
CA ALA A 363 -0.74 12.70 13.85
C ALA A 363 0.10 11.45 14.18
N GLU A 364 -0.46 10.24 14.07
CA GLU A 364 0.27 8.97 14.20
C GLU A 364 1.39 8.85 13.17
N ALA A 365 1.12 9.22 11.91
CA ALA A 365 2.09 9.24 10.83
C ALA A 365 3.27 10.17 11.14
N ARG A 366 3.00 11.41 11.56
CA ARG A 366 4.05 12.38 11.93
C ARG A 366 4.87 11.91 13.12
N GLU A 367 4.21 11.42 14.16
CA GLU A 367 4.89 10.87 15.34
C GLU A 367 5.83 9.72 14.93
N TRP A 368 5.30 8.77 14.15
CA TRP A 368 6.03 7.61 13.66
C TRP A 368 7.22 8.02 12.78
N VAL A 369 7.04 8.96 11.85
CA VAL A 369 8.12 9.49 11.00
C VAL A 369 9.21 10.12 11.87
N ASN A 370 8.86 10.88 12.91
CA ASN A 370 9.83 11.47 13.83
C ASN A 370 10.58 10.40 14.65
N GLU A 371 9.89 9.35 15.12
CA GLU A 371 10.53 8.21 15.81
C GLU A 371 11.56 7.52 14.90
N ILE A 372 11.17 7.17 13.67
CA ILE A 372 12.06 6.48 12.72
C ILE A 372 13.20 7.41 12.28
N ALA A 373 12.93 8.68 11.99
CA ALA A 373 13.95 9.66 11.60
C ALA A 373 14.99 9.89 12.72
N SER A 374 14.55 9.92 13.98
CA SER A 374 15.44 10.09 15.15
C SER A 374 16.26 8.83 15.42
N ALA A 375 15.71 7.65 15.13
CA ALA A 375 16.40 6.37 15.23
C ALA A 375 17.32 6.08 14.02
N THR A 376 17.32 6.95 13.01
CA THR A 376 18.13 6.81 11.80
C THR A 376 19.40 7.65 11.91
N GLN A 377 20.56 7.05 11.64
CA GLN A 377 21.87 7.72 11.66
C GLN A 377 22.45 7.73 10.25
N ASP A 378 22.71 8.92 9.68
CA ASP A 378 23.18 9.09 8.30
C ASP A 378 22.35 8.30 7.26
N GLY A 379 21.04 8.30 7.46
CA GLY A 379 20.09 7.54 6.63
C GLY A 379 19.95 6.07 7.02
N LEU A 380 20.85 5.48 7.82
CA LEU A 380 20.80 4.08 8.25
C LEU A 380 19.88 3.85 9.46
N TYR A 381 18.84 3.05 9.29
CA TYR A 381 17.95 2.57 10.35
C TYR A 381 18.27 1.11 10.69
N SER A 382 18.40 0.78 11.98
CA SER A 382 18.86 -0.53 12.46
C SER A 382 17.80 -1.25 13.28
N VAL A 383 17.64 -2.55 13.04
CA VAL A 383 16.67 -3.43 13.72
C VAL A 383 17.38 -4.67 14.29
N ASP A 384 16.67 -5.51 15.04
CA ASP A 384 17.21 -6.73 15.67
C ASP A 384 18.49 -6.48 16.50
N GLN A 385 18.53 -5.41 17.30
CA GLN A 385 19.71 -4.97 18.07
C GLN A 385 20.94 -4.66 17.19
N GLY A 386 20.71 -4.12 16.00
CA GLY A 386 21.79 -3.77 15.05
C GLY A 386 22.24 -4.92 14.16
N LYS A 387 21.59 -6.09 14.22
CA LYS A 387 21.93 -7.24 13.37
C LYS A 387 21.45 -7.09 11.92
N LYS A 388 20.46 -6.22 11.68
CA LYS A 388 19.96 -5.87 10.35
C LYS A 388 19.78 -4.37 10.27
N SER A 389 19.94 -3.82 9.07
CA SER A 389 19.78 -2.39 8.85
C SER A 389 19.42 -2.11 7.40
N ALA A 390 18.75 -0.98 7.18
CA ALA A 390 18.45 -0.45 5.86
C ALA A 390 18.58 1.07 5.90
N CYS A 391 19.04 1.67 4.81
CA CYS A 391 18.93 3.10 4.60
C CYS A 391 17.46 3.47 4.32
N ILE A 392 16.98 4.53 4.96
CA ILE A 392 15.61 5.01 4.85
C ILE A 392 15.60 6.33 4.08
N ASN A 393 14.82 6.38 3.02
CA ASN A 393 14.51 7.59 2.28
C ASN A 393 13.02 7.92 2.48
N PHE A 394 12.70 8.96 3.26
CA PHE A 394 11.34 9.46 3.37
C PHE A 394 11.00 10.30 2.15
N ARG A 395 10.62 9.60 1.07
CA ARG A 395 10.34 10.21 -0.24
C ARG A 395 9.14 11.13 -0.17
N PHE A 396 8.04 10.68 0.45
CA PHE A 396 6.77 11.40 0.46
C PHE A 396 6.05 11.28 1.81
N GLU A 397 5.55 12.39 2.33
CA GLU A 397 4.63 12.46 3.47
C GLU A 397 3.39 13.29 3.09
N GLY A 398 2.25 12.62 2.90
CA GLY A 398 0.99 13.24 2.48
C GLY A 398 -0.06 13.21 3.58
N LEU A 399 -0.46 14.38 4.08
CA LEU A 399 -1.35 14.49 5.23
C LEU A 399 -2.68 15.16 4.86
N PHE A 400 -3.78 14.54 5.26
CA PHE A 400 -5.10 15.16 5.25
C PHE A 400 -5.37 15.66 6.67
N ASP A 401 -5.46 16.97 6.83
CA ASP A 401 -5.97 17.68 8.00
C ASP A 401 -5.54 17.06 9.36
N THR A 402 -4.30 17.28 9.78
CA THR A 402 -3.73 16.68 11.01
C THR A 402 -4.47 17.17 12.27
N VAL A 403 -5.22 16.28 12.91
CA VAL A 403 -5.98 16.53 14.16
C VAL A 403 -5.69 15.39 15.16
N PRO A 404 -4.84 15.58 16.18
CA PRO A 404 -4.41 14.49 17.06
C PRO A 404 -5.45 14.04 18.12
N HIS A 405 -6.15 14.99 18.72
CA HIS A 405 -7.21 14.79 19.73
C HIS A 405 -6.94 13.62 20.73
N LEU A 406 -5.83 13.70 21.49
CA LEU A 406 -5.40 12.73 22.51
C LEU A 406 -5.68 13.17 23.95
N GLY A 407 -6.10 12.22 24.79
CA GLY A 407 -6.54 12.50 26.15
C GLY A 407 -7.93 13.13 26.19
N TYR A 408 -8.43 13.43 27.40
CA TYR A 408 -9.71 14.12 27.53
C TYR A 408 -9.60 15.54 26.95
N MET A 409 -10.36 15.83 25.90
CA MET A 409 -10.32 17.11 25.18
C MET A 409 -8.91 17.48 24.72
N GLY A 410 -8.12 16.54 24.18
CA GLY A 410 -6.79 16.80 23.59
C GLY A 410 -5.69 17.25 24.57
N GLY A 411 -5.88 17.05 25.88
CA GLY A 411 -4.93 17.45 26.92
C GLY A 411 -3.52 16.83 26.79
N ASP A 412 -3.41 15.70 26.10
CA ASP A 412 -2.13 14.99 25.93
C ASP A 412 -1.41 15.34 24.62
N ASN A 413 -2.01 16.19 23.76
CA ASN A 413 -1.45 16.57 22.46
C ASN A 413 -0.06 17.24 22.57
N SER A 414 0.22 17.91 23.69
CA SER A 414 1.50 18.60 23.93
C SER A 414 2.70 17.64 24.07
N SER A 415 2.44 16.35 24.23
CA SER A 415 3.48 15.30 24.32
C SER A 415 3.91 14.77 22.95
N LEU A 416 3.18 15.10 21.88
CA LEU A 416 3.46 14.62 20.53
C LEU A 416 4.55 15.45 19.85
N ASN A 417 5.43 14.78 19.13
CA ASN A 417 6.30 15.40 18.15
C ASN A 417 5.63 15.39 16.77
N LEU A 418 4.91 16.47 16.49
CA LEU A 418 4.29 16.71 15.19
C LEU A 418 5.21 17.50 14.25
N GLY A 419 6.50 17.65 14.50
CA GLY A 419 7.39 18.30 13.53
C GLY A 419 7.45 17.55 12.20
N ILE A 420 7.89 18.20 11.12
CA ILE A 420 8.33 17.47 9.92
C ILE A 420 9.86 17.44 9.93
N PRO A 421 10.49 16.28 10.17
CA PRO A 421 11.93 16.20 10.28
C PRO A 421 12.59 16.49 8.92
N LYS A 422 13.83 16.99 8.95
CA LYS A 422 14.60 17.35 7.74
C LYS A 422 14.83 16.17 6.78
N GLN A 423 14.72 14.93 7.29
CA GLN A 423 14.86 13.70 6.53
C GLN A 423 13.69 13.44 5.58
N VAL A 424 12.56 14.14 5.74
CA VAL A 424 11.42 14.05 4.81
C VAL A 424 11.66 14.97 3.64
N HIS A 425 11.76 14.41 2.44
CA HIS A 425 12.13 15.17 1.24
C HIS A 425 10.93 15.97 0.70
N TYR A 426 9.73 15.40 0.79
CA TYR A 426 8.52 15.98 0.24
C TYR A 426 7.34 15.79 1.19
N ALA A 427 6.99 16.83 1.95
CA ALA A 427 5.84 16.80 2.85
C ALA A 427 4.76 17.77 2.39
N VAL A 428 3.52 17.30 2.32
CA VAL A 428 2.37 18.10 1.92
C VAL A 428 1.18 17.87 2.83
N GLN A 429 0.39 18.92 3.03
CA GLN A 429 -0.83 18.86 3.82
C GLN A 429 -2.00 19.54 3.12
N ALA A 430 -3.11 18.80 3.00
CA ALA A 430 -4.41 19.36 2.67
C ALA A 430 -5.11 19.78 3.98
N LEU A 431 -5.42 21.07 4.14
CA LEU A 431 -6.01 21.63 5.34
C LEU A 431 -7.46 22.06 5.09
N ALA A 432 -8.37 21.70 5.99
CA ALA A 432 -9.77 22.13 5.92
C ALA A 432 -9.90 23.62 6.25
N LEU A 433 -10.84 24.32 5.58
CA LEU A 433 -11.06 25.75 5.76
C LEU A 433 -12.44 26.09 6.33
N ASN A 434 -13.31 25.10 6.53
CA ASN A 434 -14.68 25.29 6.98
C ASN A 434 -14.98 24.37 8.18
N GLU A 435 -14.04 24.27 9.13
CA GLU A 435 -14.16 23.44 10.33
C GLU A 435 -14.47 24.30 11.57
N ASN A 436 -15.69 24.18 12.09
CA ASN A 436 -16.17 25.00 13.19
C ASN A 436 -16.18 24.28 14.54
N ARG A 437 -15.63 23.07 14.63
CA ARG A 437 -15.43 22.37 15.91
C ARG A 437 -14.14 22.83 16.60
N GLY A 438 -14.19 23.88 17.42
CA GLY A 438 -13.08 24.30 18.28
C GLY A 438 -13.44 24.30 19.76
N GLY A 439 -12.51 24.75 20.60
CA GLY A 439 -12.74 24.91 22.04
C GLY A 439 -12.98 23.59 22.76
N MET A 440 -14.14 23.42 23.38
CA MET A 440 -14.48 22.22 24.17
C MET A 440 -14.56 20.93 23.36
N ALA A 441 -14.65 20.99 22.03
CA ALA A 441 -14.59 19.80 21.18
C ALA A 441 -13.16 19.39 20.80
N ASN A 442 -12.16 20.23 21.12
CA ASN A 442 -10.74 20.14 20.78
C ASN A 442 -10.43 19.48 19.42
N PHE A 443 -10.96 20.07 18.35
CA PHE A 443 -10.69 19.65 16.97
C PHE A 443 -9.63 20.55 16.30
N ASP A 444 -8.68 21.02 17.10
CA ASP A 444 -7.59 21.87 16.63
C ASP A 444 -6.65 21.07 15.71
N ALA A 445 -6.18 21.74 14.65
CA ALA A 445 -5.31 21.14 13.65
C ALA A 445 -3.86 21.63 13.78
N TYR A 446 -2.94 20.83 13.25
CA TYR A 446 -1.51 21.13 13.30
C TYR A 446 -0.96 21.31 11.88
N SER A 447 -0.50 22.53 11.60
CA SER A 447 0.16 22.87 10.34
C SER A 447 1.47 22.11 10.18
N ILE A 448 1.86 21.80 8.94
CA ILE A 448 3.21 21.31 8.62
C ILE A 448 4.23 22.46 8.47
N MET A 449 3.76 23.70 8.54
CA MET A 449 4.57 24.89 8.38
C MET A 449 5.18 25.33 9.73
N PRO A 450 6.43 25.80 9.74
CA PRO A 450 7.12 26.22 10.98
C PRO A 450 6.56 27.51 11.59
N GLY A 451 5.67 28.22 10.87
CA GLY A 451 5.02 29.43 11.35
C GLY A 451 3.94 29.93 10.39
N SER A 452 3.03 30.77 10.89
CA SER A 452 1.84 31.25 10.16
C SER A 452 2.10 32.19 8.98
N LYS A 453 3.34 32.63 8.81
CA LYS A 453 3.79 33.44 7.67
C LYS A 453 4.77 32.71 6.77
N ALA A 454 5.07 31.44 7.05
CA ALA A 454 5.97 30.65 6.23
C ALA A 454 5.28 30.34 4.90
N ALA A 455 5.97 30.61 3.79
CA ALA A 455 5.51 30.27 2.45
C ALA A 455 5.85 28.82 2.11
N ASN A 456 5.10 28.23 1.18
CA ASN A 456 5.41 26.91 0.63
C ASN A 456 6.83 26.89 0.06
N SER A 457 7.54 25.80 0.31
CA SER A 457 8.86 25.51 -0.24
C SER A 457 8.76 24.43 -1.30
N THR A 458 9.38 24.64 -2.46
CA THR A 458 9.57 23.63 -3.51
C THR A 458 11.05 23.30 -3.70
N ALA A 459 11.87 23.58 -2.67
CA ALA A 459 13.28 23.23 -2.70
C ALA A 459 13.44 21.71 -2.84
N PRO A 460 14.34 21.24 -3.73
CA PRO A 460 14.67 19.81 -3.83
C PRO A 460 15.07 19.25 -2.46
N ASP A 461 14.54 18.07 -2.12
CA ASP A 461 14.76 17.37 -0.85
C ASP A 461 14.36 18.13 0.45
N ALA A 462 13.59 19.21 0.31
CA ALA A 462 12.98 19.97 1.42
C ALA A 462 11.66 20.63 0.99
N THR A 463 10.87 19.92 0.19
CA THR A 463 9.56 20.41 -0.26
C THR A 463 8.56 20.38 0.89
N ARG A 464 7.89 21.51 1.13
CA ARG A 464 6.88 21.70 2.18
C ARG A 464 5.73 22.51 1.60
N ILE A 465 4.58 21.88 1.40
CA ILE A 465 3.42 22.52 0.74
C ILE A 465 2.17 22.29 1.58
N GLU A 466 1.66 23.35 2.19
CA GLU A 466 0.34 23.33 2.82
C GLU A 466 -0.67 24.04 1.90
N GLN A 467 -1.81 23.39 1.71
CA GLN A 467 -2.85 23.84 0.79
C GLN A 467 -4.21 23.77 1.47
N GLY A 468 -4.90 24.92 1.54
CA GLY A 468 -6.26 24.99 2.04
C GLY A 468 -7.28 24.51 1.00
N PHE A 469 -8.31 23.80 1.45
CA PHE A 469 -9.41 23.31 0.63
C PHE A 469 -10.77 23.65 1.26
N ILE A 470 -11.77 23.87 0.39
CA ILE A 470 -13.16 24.07 0.82
C ILE A 470 -13.68 22.77 1.41
N GLY A 471 -14.18 22.82 2.65
CA GLY A 471 -14.58 21.62 3.38
C GLY A 471 -14.37 21.72 4.89
N SER A 472 -15.16 20.96 5.65
CA SER A 472 -14.81 20.57 7.02
C SER A 472 -13.75 19.46 7.01
N HIS A 473 -13.25 19.07 8.18
CA HIS A 473 -12.25 18.02 8.34
C HIS A 473 -12.53 16.75 7.51
N SER A 474 -13.76 16.25 7.58
CA SER A 474 -14.17 15.02 6.91
C SER A 474 -14.50 15.23 5.42
N ASP A 475 -14.72 16.48 4.98
CA ASP A 475 -14.76 16.83 3.56
C ASP A 475 -13.35 16.88 2.94
N ILE A 476 -12.28 16.87 3.75
CA ILE A 476 -10.89 16.81 3.27
C ILE A 476 -10.34 15.39 3.30
N GLY A 477 -10.56 14.65 4.38
CA GLY A 477 -10.06 13.28 4.50
C GLY A 477 -11.06 12.19 4.13
N GLY A 478 -12.30 12.55 3.79
CA GLY A 478 -13.37 11.59 3.51
C GLY A 478 -14.01 11.02 4.79
N GLY A 479 -14.93 10.07 4.61
CA GLY A 479 -15.55 9.37 5.75
C GLY A 479 -16.91 9.88 6.23
N TYR A 480 -17.58 10.80 5.51
CA TYR A 480 -19.00 11.05 5.73
C TYR A 480 -19.82 9.88 5.16
N GLY A 481 -20.30 8.99 6.05
CA GLY A 481 -21.39 8.05 5.78
C GLY A 481 -22.72 8.66 6.20
N ILE A 482 -23.83 8.23 5.60
CA ILE A 482 -25.17 8.65 6.04
C ILE A 482 -25.45 8.00 7.40
N PRO A 483 -25.72 8.76 8.48
CA PRO A 483 -26.18 8.16 9.73
C PRO A 483 -27.51 7.42 9.48
N ASN A 484 -27.60 6.16 9.89
CA ASN A 484 -28.83 5.36 9.92
C ASN A 484 -29.44 4.88 8.58
N ASN A 485 -28.65 4.65 7.51
CA ASN A 485 -29.18 3.87 6.39
C ASN A 485 -28.29 2.67 6.02
N ASP A 486 -28.93 1.55 5.65
CA ASP A 486 -28.28 0.33 5.16
C ASP A 486 -27.74 0.47 3.71
N LYS A 487 -27.78 1.68 3.13
CA LYS A 487 -27.35 1.93 1.76
C LYS A 487 -25.90 2.42 1.76
N ARG A 488 -25.06 1.65 1.06
CA ARG A 488 -23.61 1.83 0.91
C ARG A 488 -23.22 3.05 0.03
N THR A 489 -23.86 4.21 0.24
CA THR A 489 -23.68 5.40 -0.60
C THR A 489 -23.05 6.54 0.19
N PRO A 490 -21.92 7.11 -0.29
CA PRO A 490 -21.32 8.31 0.25
C PRO A 490 -22.30 9.46 0.48
N ASN A 491 -22.26 10.09 1.66
CA ASN A 491 -22.93 11.38 1.88
C ASN A 491 -22.00 12.48 1.36
N GLY A 492 -21.97 12.66 0.04
CA GLY A 492 -21.08 13.60 -0.64
C GLY A 492 -19.72 13.01 -1.08
N ASP A 493 -19.10 13.64 -2.08
CA ASP A 493 -17.82 13.23 -2.67
C ASP A 493 -16.80 14.39 -2.78
N LEU A 494 -17.05 15.51 -2.09
CA LEU A 494 -16.18 16.70 -2.08
C LEU A 494 -14.72 16.39 -1.71
N SER A 495 -14.49 15.38 -0.86
CA SER A 495 -13.16 14.89 -0.50
C SER A 495 -12.30 14.40 -1.65
N ASN A 496 -12.89 14.06 -2.80
CA ASN A 496 -12.16 13.68 -4.00
C ASN A 496 -11.28 14.82 -4.56
N VAL A 497 -11.62 16.08 -4.25
CA VAL A 497 -10.80 17.25 -4.60
C VAL A 497 -9.44 17.18 -3.90
N ALA A 498 -9.44 17.06 -2.57
CA ALA A 498 -8.23 16.97 -1.77
C ALA A 498 -7.44 15.70 -2.10
N PHE A 499 -8.14 14.58 -2.36
CA PHE A 499 -7.52 13.33 -2.80
C PHE A 499 -6.74 13.51 -4.11
N THR A 500 -7.38 14.08 -5.14
CA THR A 500 -6.76 14.27 -6.46
C THR A 500 -5.53 15.17 -6.37
N TRP A 501 -5.59 16.22 -5.55
CA TRP A 501 -4.42 17.04 -5.27
C TRP A 501 -3.29 16.23 -4.61
N MET A 502 -3.59 15.48 -3.55
CA MET A 502 -2.60 14.66 -2.83
C MET A 502 -1.97 13.61 -3.76
N TYR A 503 -2.78 12.96 -4.59
CA TYR A 503 -2.34 12.02 -5.61
C TYR A 503 -1.34 12.69 -6.56
N ASN A 504 -1.65 13.89 -7.07
CA ASN A 504 -0.75 14.62 -7.97
C ASN A 504 0.54 15.08 -7.26
N GLN A 505 0.47 15.46 -5.98
CA GLN A 505 1.66 15.77 -5.17
C GLN A 505 2.56 14.54 -5.01
N ALA A 506 1.98 13.37 -4.72
CA ALA A 506 2.73 12.12 -4.62
C ALA A 506 3.41 11.75 -5.95
N LYS A 507 2.71 11.86 -7.09
CA LYS A 507 3.33 11.65 -8.42
C LYS A 507 4.50 12.62 -8.65
N THR A 508 4.34 13.88 -8.23
CA THR A 508 5.38 14.92 -8.33
C THR A 508 6.59 14.61 -7.44
N ALA A 509 6.36 14.07 -6.25
CA ALA A 509 7.40 13.59 -5.32
C ALA A 509 8.11 12.31 -5.80
N GLY A 510 7.70 11.74 -6.95
CA GLY A 510 8.30 10.54 -7.50
C GLY A 510 7.68 9.23 -6.99
N VAL A 511 6.47 9.27 -6.44
CA VAL A 511 5.69 8.07 -6.12
C VAL A 511 5.13 7.47 -7.42
N THR A 512 5.84 6.48 -7.95
CA THR A 512 5.53 5.83 -9.24
C THR A 512 4.46 4.75 -9.12
N GLU A 513 4.26 4.23 -7.91
CA GLU A 513 3.43 3.09 -7.54
C GLU A 513 1.92 3.38 -7.55
N LEU A 514 1.58 4.65 -7.56
CA LEU A 514 0.21 5.10 -7.77
C LEU A 514 -0.23 4.76 -9.20
N GLY A 515 -1.19 3.84 -9.28
CA GLY A 515 -1.91 3.45 -10.49
C GLY A 515 -2.86 4.55 -10.96
N LYS A 516 -3.88 4.23 -11.75
CA LYS A 516 -4.84 5.23 -12.24
C LYS A 516 -5.61 5.87 -11.07
N ASN A 517 -5.81 7.19 -11.09
CA ASN A 517 -6.73 7.85 -10.18
C ASN A 517 -8.17 7.55 -10.62
N ASP A 518 -8.89 6.74 -9.84
CA ASP A 518 -10.31 6.42 -10.07
C ASP A 518 -11.28 7.33 -9.29
N TYR A 519 -10.75 8.36 -8.61
CA TYR A 519 -11.48 9.30 -7.77
C TYR A 519 -11.34 10.75 -8.25
N ASP A 520 -11.21 10.95 -9.55
CA ASP A 520 -11.08 12.26 -10.21
C ASP A 520 -12.43 12.92 -10.55
N THR A 521 -13.53 12.43 -9.94
CA THR A 521 -14.89 12.89 -10.21
C THR A 521 -15.59 13.41 -8.94
N VAL A 522 -16.34 14.50 -9.05
CA VAL A 522 -17.12 15.13 -7.97
C VAL A 522 -18.55 15.42 -8.47
N ASN A 523 -19.51 14.59 -8.09
CA ASN A 523 -20.92 14.71 -8.49
C ASN A 523 -21.87 15.01 -7.33
N SER A 524 -21.37 15.00 -6.11
CA SER A 524 -22.12 15.34 -4.90
C SER A 524 -21.25 16.24 -4.00
N PRO A 525 -21.03 17.51 -4.40
CA PRO A 525 -20.13 18.45 -3.73
C PRO A 525 -20.76 19.02 -2.43
N ILE A 526 -21.26 18.14 -1.57
CA ILE A 526 -21.89 18.47 -0.30
C ILE A 526 -20.81 18.95 0.68
N LEU A 527 -21.06 20.09 1.31
CA LEU A 527 -20.27 20.63 2.39
C LEU A 527 -20.91 20.28 3.72
N HIS A 528 -20.14 19.64 4.58
CA HIS A 528 -20.56 19.28 5.92
C HIS A 528 -19.93 20.18 6.97
N ASP A 529 -20.55 20.23 8.14
CA ASP A 529 -20.02 20.82 9.37
C ASP A 529 -20.74 20.19 10.58
N MET A 530 -19.99 19.50 11.44
CA MET A 530 -20.51 18.86 12.64
C MET A 530 -20.62 19.89 13.79
N VAL A 531 -21.52 20.87 13.66
CA VAL A 531 -21.89 21.73 14.79
C VAL A 531 -23.00 21.03 15.56
N GLY A 532 -22.64 20.20 16.54
CA GLY A 532 -23.62 19.60 17.43
C GLY A 532 -24.45 20.69 18.12
N THR A 533 -25.74 20.50 18.33
CA THR A 533 -26.45 21.26 19.35
C THR A 533 -25.96 20.74 20.71
N SER A 534 -25.23 21.56 21.46
CA SER A 534 -24.88 21.25 22.86
C SER A 534 -26.13 20.83 23.64
N PRO A 535 -26.05 19.82 24.54
CA PRO A 535 -27.18 19.41 25.38
C PRO A 535 -27.72 20.53 26.31
N LEU A 536 -27.05 21.70 26.34
CA LEU A 536 -27.42 22.88 27.12
C LEU A 536 -27.93 24.07 26.28
N TRP A 537 -28.21 23.90 24.98
CA TRP A 537 -28.72 24.99 24.12
C TRP A 537 -27.83 26.25 24.05
N LEU A 538 -26.51 26.11 24.27
CA LEU A 538 -25.56 27.22 24.10
C LEU A 538 -24.93 27.15 22.70
N PRO A 539 -25.11 28.17 21.83
CA PRO A 539 -24.71 28.14 20.43
C PRO A 539 -23.28 28.64 20.25
N ILE A 540 -22.25 27.94 20.79
CA ILE A 540 -20.87 28.41 20.62
C ILE A 540 -19.89 27.23 20.59
N TYR A 541 -19.69 26.61 19.43
CA TYR A 541 -18.36 26.04 19.16
C TYR A 541 -17.54 27.16 18.51
N PRO A 542 -16.46 27.65 19.15
CA PRO A 542 -15.57 28.60 18.52
C PRO A 542 -14.88 27.92 17.34
N THR A 543 -14.52 28.67 16.30
CA THR A 543 -13.68 28.18 15.21
C THR A 543 -12.41 27.51 15.74
N ARG A 544 -11.99 26.39 15.12
CA ARG A 544 -10.79 25.66 15.56
C ARG A 544 -9.51 26.49 15.46
N THR A 545 -8.50 26.08 16.21
CA THR A 545 -7.15 26.67 16.18
C THR A 545 -6.22 25.82 15.33
N ILE A 546 -5.37 26.48 14.56
CA ILE A 546 -4.28 25.89 13.80
C ILE A 546 -2.97 26.18 14.52
N TYR A 547 -2.29 25.13 15.00
CA TYR A 547 -0.98 25.23 15.63
C TYR A 547 0.13 25.05 14.60
N TYR A 548 1.16 25.89 14.68
CA TYR A 548 2.37 25.81 13.87
C TYR A 548 3.49 25.30 14.74
N VAL A 549 4.12 24.20 14.33
CA VAL A 549 5.17 23.53 15.07
C VAL A 549 6.48 23.57 14.30
N ASP A 550 7.60 23.71 15.00
CA ASP A 550 8.91 23.54 14.38
C ASP A 550 9.22 22.07 14.11
N GLU A 551 10.38 21.81 13.49
CA GLU A 551 10.86 20.46 13.15
C GLU A 551 10.99 19.50 14.35
N ASN A 552 10.99 20.01 15.58
CA ASN A 552 11.05 19.21 16.81
C ASN A 552 9.69 19.13 17.53
N GLY A 553 8.60 19.53 16.85
CA GLY A 553 7.24 19.45 17.38
C GLY A 553 6.88 20.56 18.36
N LYS A 554 7.75 21.55 18.57
CA LYS A 554 7.45 22.65 19.51
C LYS A 554 6.55 23.68 18.85
N VAL A 555 5.41 23.97 19.47
CA VAL A 555 4.49 25.03 19.04
C VAL A 555 5.20 26.39 19.04
N LYS A 556 5.17 27.07 17.90
CA LYS A 556 5.73 28.42 17.68
C LYS A 556 4.68 29.49 17.51
N ALA A 557 3.52 29.13 16.94
CA ALA A 557 2.42 30.04 16.72
C ALA A 557 1.10 29.28 16.71
N GLN A 558 0.01 30.02 16.91
CA GLN A 558 -1.35 29.51 16.76
C GLN A 558 -2.21 30.57 16.07
N VAL A 559 -3.08 30.13 15.16
CA VAL A 559 -4.00 31.01 14.43
C VAL A 559 -5.37 30.35 14.41
N ARG A 560 -6.40 31.09 14.79
CA ARG A 560 -7.78 30.60 14.61
C ARG A 560 -8.12 30.50 13.13
N GLU A 561 -8.86 29.48 12.71
CA GLU A 561 -9.16 29.24 11.29
C GLU A 561 -9.91 30.41 10.63
N ASP A 562 -10.71 31.18 11.37
CA ASP A 562 -11.40 32.39 10.88
C ASP A 562 -10.43 33.50 10.43
N LYS A 563 -9.18 33.43 10.92
CA LYS A 563 -8.07 34.34 10.58
C LYS A 563 -6.99 33.65 9.76
N LEU A 564 -7.16 32.38 9.41
CA LEU A 564 -6.19 31.62 8.66
C LEU A 564 -6.08 32.16 7.24
N ASN A 565 -4.85 32.18 6.73
CA ASN A 565 -4.56 32.49 5.34
C ASN A 565 -3.46 31.55 4.86
N VAL A 566 -3.83 30.54 4.08
CA VAL A 566 -2.91 29.61 3.45
C VAL A 566 -2.70 30.08 2.02
N ASN A 567 -1.62 30.85 1.78
CA ASN A 567 -1.25 31.33 0.44
C ASN A 567 -2.37 32.09 -0.32
N GLY A 568 -3.06 32.99 0.37
CA GLY A 568 -4.17 33.79 -0.18
C GLY A 568 -5.55 33.15 -0.01
N ILE A 569 -5.61 31.94 0.56
CA ILE A 569 -6.82 31.12 0.66
C ILE A 569 -7.28 31.12 2.12
N ASN A 570 -8.50 31.58 2.33
CA ASN A 570 -9.11 31.80 3.64
C ASN A 570 -10.63 31.60 3.57
N GLN A 571 -11.33 31.73 4.70
CA GLN A 571 -12.78 31.55 4.76
C GLN A 571 -13.57 32.52 3.87
N LYS A 572 -13.13 33.78 3.74
CA LYS A 572 -13.77 34.72 2.81
C LYS A 572 -13.65 34.23 1.37
N TRP A 573 -12.48 33.69 1.02
CA TRP A 573 -12.24 33.10 -0.28
C TRP A 573 -13.02 31.79 -0.50
N SER A 574 -13.24 30.94 0.51
CA SER A 574 -14.03 29.71 0.31
C SER A 574 -15.53 30.02 0.19
N ASN A 575 -16.04 30.99 0.95
CA ASN A 575 -17.45 31.37 1.00
C ASN A 575 -18.03 31.82 -0.36
N GLN A 576 -17.22 32.35 -1.28
CA GLN A 576 -17.67 32.75 -2.62
C GLN A 576 -18.00 31.55 -3.53
N PHE A 577 -17.64 30.33 -3.15
CA PHE A 577 -17.99 29.10 -3.87
C PHE A 577 -19.07 28.28 -3.16
N ILE A 578 -19.56 28.70 -2.01
CA ILE A 578 -20.47 27.89 -1.17
C ILE A 578 -21.90 28.43 -1.29
N THR A 579 -22.82 27.57 -1.72
CA THR A 579 -24.25 27.79 -1.54
C THR A 579 -24.67 27.18 -0.21
N ARG A 580 -25.04 28.01 0.77
CA ARG A 580 -25.43 27.53 2.10
C ARG A 580 -26.85 26.99 2.13
N ASN A 581 -27.06 25.95 2.94
CA ASN A 581 -28.35 25.32 3.21
C ASN A 581 -29.22 26.15 4.19
N HIS A 582 -28.73 27.28 4.68
CA HIS A 582 -29.50 28.25 5.45
C HIS A 582 -29.07 29.67 5.04
N GLY A 583 -30.02 30.60 5.00
CA GLY A 583 -29.70 32.02 4.98
C GLY A 583 -29.17 32.44 6.34
N GLN A 584 -28.27 33.41 6.39
CA GLN A 584 -27.81 34.01 7.64
C GLN A 584 -28.25 35.47 7.66
N ILE A 585 -29.03 35.85 8.67
CA ILE A 585 -29.49 37.21 8.93
C ILE A 585 -28.68 37.75 10.10
N CYS A 586 -27.76 38.66 9.82
CA CYS A 586 -26.95 39.30 10.85
C CYS A 586 -27.49 40.69 11.18
N THR A 587 -27.69 40.95 12.46
CA THR A 587 -27.98 42.26 13.04
C THR A 587 -26.80 42.68 13.90
N THR A 588 -26.59 43.98 14.05
CA THR A 588 -25.58 44.51 14.97
C THR A 588 -26.31 45.01 16.20
N ASP A 589 -25.95 44.52 17.38
CA ASP A 589 -26.54 45.00 18.62
C ASP A 589 -26.06 46.41 18.97
N GLU A 590 -26.66 46.99 20.00
CA GLU A 590 -26.36 48.33 20.50
C GLU A 590 -24.92 48.50 21.00
N PHE A 591 -24.18 47.40 21.19
CA PHE A 591 -22.77 47.39 21.59
C PHE A 591 -21.81 47.16 20.41
N GLY A 592 -22.32 47.11 19.18
CA GLY A 592 -21.52 46.87 17.98
C GLY A 592 -21.15 45.40 17.76
N GLN A 593 -21.73 44.45 18.50
CA GLN A 593 -21.51 43.03 18.28
C GLN A 593 -22.48 42.51 17.22
N GLN A 594 -21.97 41.68 16.31
CA GLN A 594 -22.76 41.09 15.24
C GLN A 594 -23.45 39.83 15.74
N GLN A 595 -24.78 39.84 15.79
CA GLN A 595 -25.63 38.70 16.11
C GLN A 595 -26.30 38.17 14.84
N CYS A 596 -26.02 36.92 14.50
CA CYS A 596 -26.55 36.29 13.30
C CYS A 596 -27.56 35.19 13.66
N THR A 597 -28.77 35.28 13.11
CA THR A 597 -29.78 34.21 13.14
C THR A 597 -29.81 33.50 11.79
N TYR A 598 -30.04 32.18 11.80
CA TYR A 598 -30.16 31.40 10.57
C TYR A 598 -31.63 31.33 10.16
N THR A 599 -31.92 31.46 8.87
CA THR A 599 -33.27 31.23 8.33
C THR A 599 -33.64 29.75 8.45
N ASP A 600 -34.93 29.45 8.37
CA ASP A 600 -35.40 28.07 8.23
C ASP A 600 -34.67 27.37 7.09
N ARG A 601 -34.35 26.10 7.31
CA ARG A 601 -33.73 25.27 6.28
C ARG A 601 -34.74 25.08 5.14
N PRO A 602 -34.32 25.18 3.87
CA PRO A 602 -35.17 24.84 2.75
C PRO A 602 -35.63 23.37 2.81
N CYS A 603 -34.92 22.52 3.57
CA CYS A 603 -35.21 21.10 3.72
C CYS A 603 -35.22 20.67 5.21
N PRO A 604 -36.42 20.47 5.80
CA PRO A 604 -36.57 20.20 7.24
C PRO A 604 -36.09 18.81 7.71
N GLN A 605 -35.93 17.86 6.78
CA GLN A 605 -35.56 16.46 7.08
C GLN A 605 -34.06 16.15 6.88
N THR A 606 -33.23 17.14 6.55
CA THR A 606 -31.81 16.89 6.24
C THR A 606 -30.97 16.69 7.49
N ASP A 607 -29.92 15.88 7.38
CA ASP A 607 -28.90 15.73 8.41
C ASP A 607 -28.42 17.12 8.87
N ASN A 608 -28.35 17.32 10.19
CA ASN A 608 -27.88 18.55 10.81
C ASN A 608 -26.44 18.90 10.44
N GLN A 609 -25.71 17.94 9.88
CA GLN A 609 -24.32 18.10 9.47
C GLN A 609 -24.18 18.72 8.07
N ILE A 610 -25.22 18.77 7.23
CA ILE A 610 -25.13 19.36 5.89
C ILE A 610 -25.39 20.87 5.96
N VAL A 611 -24.35 21.66 5.67
CA VAL A 611 -24.42 23.14 5.76
C VAL A 611 -24.41 23.84 4.40
N GLY A 612 -24.07 23.14 3.32
CA GLY A 612 -24.12 23.72 1.98
C GLY A 612 -23.63 22.79 0.87
N MET A 613 -23.46 23.36 -0.31
CA MET A 613 -22.83 22.72 -1.47
C MET A 613 -21.84 23.67 -2.11
N VAL A 614 -20.79 23.09 -2.69
CA VAL A 614 -19.76 23.84 -3.42
C VAL A 614 -20.18 23.96 -4.89
N ASP A 615 -20.16 25.19 -5.42
CA ASP A 615 -20.26 25.46 -6.85
C ASP A 615 -18.95 25.02 -7.52
N MET A 616 -18.96 23.77 -7.97
CA MET A 616 -17.81 23.15 -8.62
C MET A 616 -17.46 23.83 -9.94
N LYS A 617 -18.40 24.50 -10.63
CA LYS A 617 -18.08 25.18 -11.90
C LYS A 617 -17.13 26.34 -11.66
N SER A 618 -17.39 27.13 -10.62
CA SER A 618 -16.53 28.25 -10.24
C SER A 618 -15.25 27.77 -9.56
N TYR A 619 -15.33 26.73 -8.74
CA TYR A 619 -14.20 26.19 -8.00
C TYR A 619 -13.18 25.46 -8.90
N GLU A 620 -13.63 24.72 -9.91
CA GLU A 620 -12.78 24.01 -10.88
C GLU A 620 -11.77 24.90 -11.59
N ALA A 621 -12.17 26.14 -11.91
CA ALA A 621 -11.28 27.10 -12.57
C ALA A 621 -10.03 27.36 -11.71
N TRP A 622 -10.22 27.50 -10.40
CA TRP A 622 -9.12 27.63 -9.45
C TRP A 622 -8.37 26.31 -9.24
N LEU A 623 -9.06 25.17 -9.14
CA LEU A 623 -8.43 23.86 -8.96
C LEU A 623 -7.40 23.54 -10.05
N LYS A 624 -7.68 23.90 -11.30
CA LYS A 624 -6.74 23.76 -12.42
C LYS A 624 -5.44 24.54 -12.20
N THR A 625 -5.49 25.69 -11.51
CA THR A 625 -4.29 26.52 -11.24
C THR A 625 -3.32 25.84 -10.27
N ILE A 626 -3.80 24.91 -9.45
CA ILE A 626 -2.99 24.11 -8.52
C ILE A 626 -2.79 22.67 -9.01
N GLY A 627 -3.03 22.42 -10.31
CA GLY A 627 -2.82 21.12 -10.96
C GLY A 627 -3.86 20.06 -10.61
N VAL A 628 -5.04 20.45 -10.13
CA VAL A 628 -6.15 19.52 -9.84
C VAL A 628 -7.11 19.51 -11.02
N ASN A 629 -7.10 18.40 -11.76
CA ASN A 629 -8.05 18.15 -12.84
C ASN A 629 -9.10 17.16 -12.35
N ILE A 630 -10.33 17.62 -12.22
CA ILE A 630 -11.48 16.81 -11.84
C ILE A 630 -12.60 16.99 -12.86
N THR A 631 -13.43 15.96 -12.98
CA THR A 631 -14.72 16.05 -13.68
C THR A 631 -15.80 16.30 -12.63
N SER A 632 -16.58 17.38 -12.74
CA SER A 632 -17.68 17.62 -11.81
C SER A 632 -19.04 17.85 -12.45
N SER A 633 -20.08 17.73 -11.64
CA SER A 633 -21.41 18.25 -11.93
C SER A 633 -21.87 19.22 -10.84
N ASN A 634 -22.77 20.14 -11.19
CA ASN A 634 -23.44 21.05 -10.27
C ASN A 634 -24.93 20.71 -10.21
N PRO A 635 -25.30 19.62 -9.50
CA PRO A 635 -26.69 19.24 -9.34
C PRO A 635 -27.45 20.30 -8.54
N SER A 636 -28.78 20.31 -8.67
CA SER A 636 -29.62 21.26 -7.93
C SER A 636 -29.46 21.03 -6.42
N PRO A 637 -29.11 22.05 -5.62
CA PRO A 637 -28.91 21.91 -4.18
C PRO A 637 -30.10 21.25 -3.47
N THR A 638 -31.32 21.64 -3.84
CA THR A 638 -32.55 21.08 -3.28
C THR A 638 -32.76 19.61 -3.67
N SER A 639 -32.26 19.17 -4.82
CA SER A 639 -32.44 17.78 -5.29
C SER A 639 -31.47 16.79 -4.66
N GLN A 640 -30.32 17.24 -4.16
CA GLN A 640 -29.33 16.36 -3.51
C GLN A 640 -29.30 16.50 -1.99
N MET A 641 -29.48 17.71 -1.45
CA MET A 641 -29.53 17.90 0.00
C MET A 641 -30.78 17.28 0.62
N CYS A 642 -31.87 17.14 -0.14
CA CYS A 642 -33.22 16.88 0.39
C CYS A 642 -33.81 15.52 0.00
N THR A 643 -33.02 14.64 -0.62
CA THR A 643 -33.42 13.27 -0.96
C THR A 643 -33.04 12.30 0.15
N ASN A 644 -34.05 11.58 0.66
CA ASN A 644 -33.98 10.57 1.73
C ASN A 644 -33.20 9.29 1.36
#